data_AF-A0A3B7MI00-F1
#
_entry.id   AF-A0A3B7MI00-F1
#
_cell.length_a   1.000
_cell.length_b   1.000
_cell.length_c   1.000
_cell.angle_alpha   90.00
_cell.angle_beta   90.00
_cell.angle_gamma   90.00
#
_symmetry.space_group_name_H-M   'P 1'
#
loop_
_entity.id
_entity.type
_entity.pdbx_description
1 polymer ?
#
loop_
_entity_poly.entity_id
_entity_poly.type
_entity_poly.pdbx_seq_one_letter_code
_entity_poly.pdbx_strand_id
1 'polypeptide(L)'
;MNTYQIIRVALLILTGPPTFAQQANHAPDVSPQVFHVTTARTLPGEAVLVRGEYLDQISKIEVSRLPDDNVRNATPGYIPLPHEDQPLDLNGTDKRSKPITSNPVTVDRLLQNAQSVKFIIPSDWLPGVYSVQLTDKQNNKTSFYINVPIVNWVISEEGLKAIPGDYLRVQGKNLLRNSADAQVVLIGDNNTQVVRTRITKAFDDYSVSVNIPANVQPGKYHLYYHNGYGGKTAWSEPLLIDVTARSPNKYAKDTFNVQQYGAKGDGINNETAAFRAALDAAEKHGGGTVYVPRGRYILTGELILSPHTLLKGQSQEQTQLVWSALNWDMGELPANLISGTHDFAIKDLNIWATRAWGLIQTTGPVNEMGNVTLENLVIRQTPQMGGQLYALKANRDSVELELNSKWNKTGIILRGQNIKVRNCDFNSTGMYTFAAVSGFIQHTKFQKVTTGVNQPYMAIHPKGLIFEDCYRQGDGFGYAATIDESRDLYEARNITPYDYTNDREVMTLDGGSGAYAGKISGIRNNTLALPPNAATYQWSANKWVGGGLFILSGKGAGQYRRILRHTLDSITVDLPFLVDPDTSSIISITTVRKNLYYVNNEIFDGGAYQLYGSAQGAVLAGLKMTRCSGIVSRGSFLYHGKQPNWYVDIVDCELREGNYSHWFGTGDRHSGNQSITLIGNGGSGMNIGTLVRRNKLYDFSYIRTSPGVEPGAIADVIIENNNITTAHTAIQIGGAGNSTSNVLIHNNHYSDIEKAVEINPGLQRSTYLVMDEQSYRATAESYPEETLGWFLGAQTYTFNKFPFFDAIRKVDSCNLKYVEAYPGQPLGGGLEGNIDYKMEAAKRVQVLQRLKEAGVTLKAFGVVKCDNEADWRQLFEFGKSMGIQTFTAEPRRQFIPFLSKLCDEYKINMAIHNHAEPSPYWHPDTLLAVLKGQSKRIGACADIGHWVRSGLDPLDCLKKLDGRVLQLHLKDLNEKNNKKAHDVIWGTGVSGISSIINELKRQRFKGMISVEYEYNWFNNVPDIIESVAYFRNLLNSRTASK
;
A
#
# COMPACT_ATOMS: atom_id res chain seq x y z
N MET A 1 34.94 46.38 -12.35
CA MET A 1 34.01 46.01 -13.44
C MET A 1 34.85 45.47 -14.58
N ASN A 2 34.65 44.20 -14.96
CA ASN A 2 35.48 43.52 -15.95
C ASN A 2 34.62 43.03 -17.13
N THR A 3 35.16 43.19 -18.33
CA THR A 3 34.51 43.29 -19.64
C THR A 3 33.92 41.97 -20.19
N TYR A 4 33.63 40.99 -19.33
CA TYR A 4 33.10 39.68 -19.72
C TYR A 4 31.57 39.53 -19.56
N GLN A 5 30.86 40.53 -19.03
CA GLN A 5 29.40 40.50 -18.91
C GLN A 5 28.63 41.16 -20.05
N ILE A 6 29.30 41.80 -21.02
CA ILE A 6 28.62 42.59 -22.06
C ILE A 6 28.24 41.76 -23.30
N ILE A 7 28.79 40.55 -23.49
CA ILE A 7 28.51 39.72 -24.69
C ILE A 7 27.31 38.77 -24.52
N ARG A 8 26.82 38.52 -23.28
CA ARG A 8 25.64 37.64 -23.05
C ARG A 8 24.28 38.36 -22.89
N VAL A 9 24.26 39.69 -22.90
CA VAL A 9 23.01 40.48 -22.73
C VAL A 9 22.62 41.23 -24.01
N ALA A 10 23.51 41.36 -24.99
CA ALA A 10 23.25 42.12 -26.22
C ALA A 10 22.54 41.35 -27.35
N LEU A 11 22.31 40.04 -27.23
CA LEU A 11 21.56 39.27 -28.24
C LEU A 11 20.08 39.03 -27.90
N LEU A 12 19.58 39.62 -26.80
CA LEU A 12 18.22 39.38 -26.27
C LEU A 12 17.32 40.63 -26.23
N ILE A 13 17.73 41.75 -26.82
CA ILE A 13 17.00 43.04 -26.78
C ILE A 13 16.65 43.56 -28.19
N LEU A 14 16.39 42.69 -29.18
CA LEU A 14 15.94 43.12 -30.52
C LEU A 14 14.69 42.41 -31.06
N THR A 15 13.96 41.68 -30.23
CA THR A 15 12.59 41.23 -30.58
C THR A 15 11.63 41.77 -29.53
N GLY A 16 10.80 42.74 -29.89
CA GLY A 16 9.66 43.17 -29.07
C GLY A 16 8.74 42.00 -28.72
N PRO A 17 7.79 42.18 -27.78
CA PRO A 17 6.84 41.13 -27.40
C PRO A 17 6.18 40.56 -28.67
N PRO A 18 6.07 39.23 -28.81
CA PRO A 18 5.44 38.65 -29.98
C PRO A 18 4.01 39.15 -30.06
N THR A 19 3.66 39.81 -31.16
CA THR A 19 2.29 40.13 -31.49
C THR A 19 1.52 38.82 -31.68
N PHE A 20 0.54 38.59 -30.80
CA PHE A 20 -0.35 37.43 -30.84
C PHE A 20 -1.34 37.56 -32.00
N ALA A 21 -0.92 37.18 -33.21
CA ALA A 21 -1.84 36.96 -34.31
C ALA A 21 -2.56 35.62 -34.12
N GLN A 22 -3.90 35.65 -34.11
CA GLN A 22 -4.78 34.49 -34.12
C GLN A 22 -4.41 33.60 -35.32
N GLN A 23 -3.86 32.40 -35.06
CA GLN A 23 -3.63 31.43 -36.12
C GLN A 23 -4.97 30.80 -36.54
N ALA A 24 -5.16 30.69 -37.85
CA ALA A 24 -6.41 30.38 -38.51
C ALA A 24 -7.02 29.01 -38.14
N ASN A 25 -8.36 29.00 -38.15
CA ASN A 25 -9.25 27.86 -37.95
C ASN A 25 -8.84 26.60 -38.76
N HIS A 26 -8.17 25.65 -38.12
CA HIS A 26 -8.40 24.24 -38.41
C HIS A 26 -9.59 23.79 -37.54
N ALA A 27 -10.55 23.08 -38.14
CA ALA A 27 -11.62 22.43 -37.36
C ALA A 27 -10.97 21.57 -36.26
N PRO A 28 -11.44 21.64 -35.01
CA PRO A 28 -10.81 20.89 -33.93
C PRO A 28 -10.90 19.40 -34.25
N ASP A 29 -9.74 18.73 -34.29
CA ASP A 29 -9.70 17.28 -34.34
C ASP A 29 -10.25 16.76 -33.00
N VAL A 30 -11.51 16.32 -32.99
CA VAL A 30 -12.25 15.87 -31.79
C VAL A 30 -11.89 14.42 -31.43
N SER A 31 -10.67 13.99 -31.80
CA SER A 31 -10.16 12.65 -31.55
C SER A 31 -9.79 12.49 -30.07
N PRO A 32 -10.19 11.39 -29.41
CA PRO A 32 -9.83 11.09 -28.02
C PRO A 32 -8.33 11.15 -27.76
N GLN A 33 -7.92 11.98 -26.79
CA GLN A 33 -6.54 12.06 -26.32
C GLN A 33 -6.44 11.46 -24.92
N VAL A 34 -5.59 10.47 -24.71
CA VAL A 34 -5.43 9.82 -23.40
C VAL A 34 -4.24 10.44 -22.67
N PHE A 35 -4.49 10.95 -21.46
CA PHE A 35 -3.48 11.57 -20.60
C PHE A 35 -2.96 10.60 -19.54
N HIS A 36 -3.82 9.74 -18.99
CA HIS A 36 -3.45 8.85 -17.90
C HIS A 36 -4.28 7.57 -17.90
N VAL A 37 -3.70 6.47 -17.43
CA VAL A 37 -4.38 5.19 -17.20
C VAL A 37 -4.00 4.63 -15.82
N THR A 38 -4.85 3.81 -15.20
CA THR A 38 -4.53 3.14 -13.93
C THR A 38 -3.16 2.47 -14.00
N THR A 39 -2.25 2.88 -13.11
CA THR A 39 -0.88 2.36 -13.05
C THR A 39 -0.64 1.36 -11.91
N ALA A 40 -1.51 1.32 -10.91
CA ALA A 40 -1.50 0.29 -9.87
C ALA A 40 -1.82 -1.10 -10.43
N ARG A 41 -1.38 -2.13 -9.71
CA ARG A 41 -1.68 -3.53 -10.02
C ARG A 41 -3.20 -3.75 -10.13
N THR A 42 -3.62 -4.13 -11.34
CA THR A 42 -5.00 -4.46 -11.68
C THR A 42 -5.19 -5.97 -11.81
N LEU A 43 -6.01 -6.56 -10.97
CA LEU A 43 -6.40 -7.97 -11.01
C LEU A 43 -7.64 -8.16 -11.92
N PRO A 44 -7.89 -9.40 -12.39
CA PRO A 44 -9.19 -9.77 -12.97
C PRO A 44 -10.35 -9.33 -12.06
N GLY A 45 -11.39 -8.74 -12.63
CA GLY A 45 -12.54 -8.20 -11.90
C GLY A 45 -12.37 -6.78 -11.35
N GLU A 46 -11.19 -6.18 -11.48
CA GLU A 46 -10.93 -4.80 -11.03
C GLU A 46 -11.11 -3.77 -12.14
N ALA A 47 -11.45 -2.55 -11.74
CA ALA A 47 -11.68 -1.44 -12.65
C ALA A 47 -10.38 -0.81 -13.17
N VAL A 48 -10.46 -0.23 -14.35
CA VAL A 48 -9.43 0.61 -14.96
C VAL A 48 -10.02 1.98 -15.19
N LEU A 49 -9.29 3.02 -14.76
CA LEU A 49 -9.55 4.41 -15.10
C LEU A 49 -8.70 4.81 -16.30
N VAL A 50 -9.33 5.45 -17.27
CA VAL A 50 -8.67 6.19 -18.34
C VAL A 50 -9.08 7.65 -18.20
N ARG A 51 -8.11 8.57 -18.18
CA ARG A 51 -8.31 10.02 -18.19
C ARG A 51 -7.69 10.65 -19.42
N GLY A 52 -8.30 11.74 -19.88
CA GLY A 52 -7.96 12.32 -21.17
C GLY A 52 -8.85 13.51 -21.54
N GLU A 53 -8.99 13.74 -22.84
CA GLU A 53 -9.94 14.68 -23.43
C GLU A 53 -10.66 14.03 -24.62
N TYR A 54 -11.90 14.46 -24.88
CA TYR A 54 -12.82 13.88 -25.86
C TYR A 54 -13.11 12.38 -25.64
N LEU A 55 -13.00 11.90 -24.40
CA LEU A 55 -13.23 10.48 -24.07
C LEU A 55 -14.71 10.07 -24.15
N ASP A 56 -15.64 11.03 -24.26
CA ASP A 56 -17.06 10.80 -24.56
C ASP A 56 -17.30 10.40 -26.03
N GLN A 57 -16.28 10.50 -26.88
CA GLN A 57 -16.30 9.98 -28.24
C GLN A 57 -15.95 8.49 -28.32
N ILE A 58 -15.48 7.86 -27.24
CA ILE A 58 -15.21 6.42 -27.22
C ILE A 58 -16.52 5.63 -27.36
N SER A 59 -16.63 4.86 -28.43
CA SER A 59 -17.80 4.06 -28.78
C SER A 59 -17.66 2.60 -28.36
N LYS A 60 -16.43 2.10 -28.21
CA LYS A 60 -16.14 0.70 -27.87
C LYS A 60 -14.81 0.57 -27.11
N ILE A 61 -14.77 -0.35 -26.14
CA ILE A 61 -13.56 -0.74 -25.41
C ILE A 61 -13.37 -2.24 -25.59
N GLU A 62 -12.21 -2.63 -26.08
CA GLU A 62 -11.80 -4.02 -26.26
C GLU A 62 -10.57 -4.31 -25.41
N VAL A 63 -10.60 -5.41 -24.67
CA VAL A 63 -9.49 -5.85 -23.82
C VAL A 63 -9.03 -7.24 -24.23
N SER A 64 -7.75 -7.54 -24.04
CA SER A 64 -7.18 -8.88 -24.20
C SER A 64 -6.08 -9.11 -23.18
N ARG A 65 -5.95 -10.34 -22.67
CA ARG A 65 -4.78 -10.73 -21.87
C ARG A 65 -3.66 -11.15 -22.81
N LEU A 66 -2.46 -10.61 -22.62
CA LEU A 66 -1.28 -11.05 -23.36
C LEU A 66 -0.83 -12.45 -22.90
N PRO A 67 -0.29 -13.28 -23.81
CA PRO A 67 0.39 -14.51 -23.41
C PRO A 67 1.71 -14.19 -22.68
N ASP A 68 2.09 -15.07 -21.74
CA ASP A 68 3.33 -14.95 -20.98
C ASP A 68 4.47 -15.68 -21.74
N ASP A 69 4.93 -15.08 -22.84
CA ASP A 69 5.96 -15.66 -23.70
C ASP A 69 7.35 -15.67 -23.03
N ASN A 70 8.21 -16.61 -23.42
CA ASN A 70 9.62 -16.59 -22.98
C ASN A 70 10.39 -15.43 -23.62
N VAL A 71 10.68 -14.39 -22.84
CA VAL A 71 11.39 -13.19 -23.29
C VAL A 71 12.91 -13.21 -23.05
N ARG A 72 13.48 -14.31 -22.56
CA ARG A 72 14.90 -14.38 -22.14
C ARG A 72 15.89 -13.99 -23.23
N ASN A 73 15.60 -14.33 -24.48
CA ASN A 73 16.44 -14.01 -25.66
C ASN A 73 15.82 -12.96 -26.59
N ALA A 74 14.65 -12.41 -26.25
CA ALA A 74 13.94 -11.46 -27.11
C ALA A 74 14.55 -10.05 -27.00
N THR A 75 14.64 -9.33 -28.10
CA THR A 75 14.91 -7.89 -28.08
C THR A 75 13.76 -7.19 -27.35
N PRO A 76 14.03 -6.32 -26.35
CA PRO A 76 12.98 -5.59 -25.65
C PRO A 76 12.13 -4.75 -26.60
N GLY A 77 10.82 -4.96 -26.55
CA GLY A 77 9.82 -4.09 -27.15
C GLY A 77 8.91 -3.53 -26.05
N TYR A 78 8.53 -2.27 -26.16
CA TYR A 78 7.62 -1.64 -25.21
C TYR A 78 6.52 -0.86 -25.94
N ILE A 79 5.40 -0.70 -25.24
CA ILE A 79 4.29 0.18 -25.62
C ILE A 79 4.29 1.33 -24.62
N PRO A 80 4.44 2.60 -25.05
CA PRO A 80 4.36 3.72 -24.14
C PRO A 80 3.00 3.73 -23.46
N LEU A 81 3.00 3.95 -22.15
CA LEU A 81 1.79 4.23 -21.44
C LEU A 81 1.39 5.69 -21.68
N PRO A 82 0.10 5.98 -21.87
CA PRO A 82 -0.39 7.35 -21.85
C PRO A 82 -0.06 8.00 -20.51
N HIS A 83 0.80 9.02 -20.53
CA HIS A 83 1.19 9.77 -19.35
C HIS A 83 1.17 11.27 -19.62
N GLU A 84 0.74 12.02 -18.63
CA GLU A 84 0.50 13.44 -18.75
C GLU A 84 1.77 14.27 -18.89
N ASP A 85 2.98 13.74 -18.64
CA ASP A 85 4.22 14.52 -18.56
C ASP A 85 5.46 13.90 -19.23
N GLN A 86 5.27 12.97 -20.16
CA GLN A 86 6.36 12.36 -20.94
C GLN A 86 6.52 12.99 -22.34
N PRO A 87 7.75 13.05 -22.89
CA PRO A 87 7.98 13.57 -24.23
C PRO A 87 7.28 12.71 -25.30
N LEU A 88 6.74 13.34 -26.34
CA LEU A 88 6.76 12.70 -27.66
C LEU A 88 8.22 12.37 -27.96
N ASP A 89 8.54 11.20 -28.53
CA ASP A 89 9.91 10.89 -28.96
C ASP A 89 10.27 11.79 -30.15
N LEU A 90 10.64 13.04 -29.85
CA LEU A 90 10.97 14.06 -30.84
C LEU A 90 12.37 13.85 -31.42
N ASN A 91 13.17 12.95 -30.82
CA ASN A 91 14.56 12.67 -31.21
C ASN A 91 14.73 11.32 -31.93
N GLY A 92 13.65 10.58 -32.20
CA GLY A 92 13.65 9.44 -33.11
C GLY A 92 14.45 8.22 -32.62
N THR A 93 14.41 7.93 -31.32
CA THR A 93 14.98 6.69 -30.75
C THR A 93 13.99 5.51 -30.77
N ASP A 94 12.74 5.76 -31.17
CA ASP A 94 11.60 4.86 -31.03
C ASP A 94 11.75 3.51 -31.75
N LYS A 95 12.19 2.52 -30.97
CA LYS A 95 11.87 1.11 -31.15
C LYS A 95 10.51 0.75 -30.51
N ARG A 96 9.54 1.68 -30.51
CA ARG A 96 8.19 1.42 -30.01
C ARG A 96 7.58 0.26 -30.78
N SER A 97 7.00 -0.68 -30.04
CA SER A 97 6.26 -1.77 -30.64
C SER A 97 4.82 -1.33 -30.95
N LYS A 98 4.14 -2.08 -31.81
CA LYS A 98 2.68 -1.96 -31.95
C LYS A 98 2.01 -2.80 -30.87
N PRO A 99 0.94 -2.30 -30.23
CA PRO A 99 0.18 -3.09 -29.27
C PRO A 99 -0.33 -4.38 -29.92
N ILE A 100 -0.07 -5.51 -29.27
CA ILE A 100 -0.60 -6.82 -29.66
C ILE A 100 -2.00 -6.95 -29.06
N THR A 101 -2.98 -7.30 -29.91
CA THR A 101 -4.34 -7.65 -29.49
C THR A 101 -4.62 -9.08 -29.94
N SER A 102 -4.84 -10.00 -28.99
CA SER A 102 -5.14 -11.41 -29.26
C SER A 102 -6.49 -11.77 -28.62
N ASN A 103 -7.46 -12.21 -29.42
CA ASN A 103 -8.81 -12.56 -28.97
C ASN A 103 -9.46 -11.48 -28.08
N PRO A 104 -9.64 -10.25 -28.59
CA PRO A 104 -10.22 -9.17 -27.79
C PRO A 104 -11.66 -9.49 -27.36
N VAL A 105 -11.97 -9.15 -26.12
CA VAL A 105 -13.33 -9.15 -25.58
C VAL A 105 -13.78 -7.71 -25.42
N THR A 106 -15.00 -7.40 -25.88
CA THR A 106 -15.60 -6.08 -25.65
C THR A 106 -16.08 -6.00 -24.21
N VAL A 107 -15.77 -4.90 -23.53
CA VAL A 107 -16.20 -4.62 -22.15
C VAL A 107 -17.07 -3.38 -22.08
N ASP A 108 -17.91 -3.33 -21.05
CA ASP A 108 -18.81 -2.22 -20.82
C ASP A 108 -18.07 -0.95 -20.36
N ARG A 109 -18.55 0.18 -20.85
CA ARG A 109 -18.17 1.52 -20.37
C ARG A 109 -19.07 1.85 -19.19
N LEU A 110 -18.48 1.99 -18.00
CA LEU A 110 -19.24 2.14 -16.75
C LEU A 110 -19.62 3.60 -16.46
N LEU A 111 -18.60 4.45 -16.35
CA LEU A 111 -18.72 5.90 -16.18
C LEU A 111 -17.89 6.57 -17.25
N GLN A 112 -18.53 7.35 -18.12
CA GLN A 112 -17.91 7.99 -19.27
C GLN A 112 -18.35 9.46 -19.38
N ASN A 113 -17.40 10.33 -19.63
CA ASN A 113 -17.60 11.73 -20.00
C ASN A 113 -16.40 12.20 -20.86
N ALA A 114 -16.34 13.49 -21.19
CA ALA A 114 -15.29 14.05 -22.04
C ALA A 114 -13.86 13.86 -21.47
N GLN A 115 -13.71 13.73 -20.15
CA GLN A 115 -12.41 13.68 -19.47
C GLN A 115 -12.03 12.30 -18.93
N SER A 116 -12.97 11.37 -18.83
CA SER A 116 -12.69 10.05 -18.27
C SER A 116 -13.63 8.95 -18.78
N VAL A 117 -13.10 7.73 -18.82
CA VAL A 117 -13.89 6.50 -18.97
C VAL A 117 -13.37 5.42 -18.02
N LYS A 118 -14.28 4.62 -17.47
CA LYS A 118 -13.96 3.47 -16.61
C LYS A 118 -14.55 2.17 -17.17
N PHE A 119 -13.85 1.07 -17.00
CA PHE A 119 -14.28 -0.29 -17.38
C PHE A 119 -13.65 -1.33 -16.44
N ILE A 120 -14.11 -2.57 -16.48
CA ILE A 120 -13.60 -3.67 -15.65
C ILE A 120 -12.87 -4.70 -16.50
N ILE A 121 -11.72 -5.21 -16.01
CA ILE A 121 -11.07 -6.39 -16.60
C ILE A 121 -11.93 -7.63 -16.28
N PRO A 122 -12.23 -8.52 -17.25
CA PRO A 122 -13.06 -9.70 -17.00
C PRO A 122 -12.57 -10.53 -15.79
N SER A 123 -13.50 -10.94 -14.93
CA SER A 123 -13.19 -11.57 -13.63
C SER A 123 -12.80 -13.05 -13.74
N ASP A 124 -13.15 -13.70 -14.84
CA ASP A 124 -12.83 -15.10 -15.15
C ASP A 124 -11.41 -15.28 -15.73
N TRP A 125 -10.66 -14.19 -15.92
CA TRP A 125 -9.32 -14.23 -16.48
C TRP A 125 -8.25 -14.54 -15.43
N LEU A 126 -7.08 -14.97 -15.90
CA LEU A 126 -5.87 -15.06 -15.06
C LEU A 126 -5.18 -13.68 -14.93
N PRO A 127 -4.54 -13.38 -13.79
CA PRO A 127 -3.68 -12.20 -13.66
C PRO A 127 -2.63 -12.14 -14.76
N GLY A 128 -2.38 -10.96 -15.34
CA GLY A 128 -1.41 -10.79 -16.43
C GLY A 128 -1.24 -9.34 -16.85
N VAL A 129 -0.57 -9.14 -17.99
CA VAL A 129 -0.56 -7.86 -18.71
C VAL A 129 -1.77 -7.84 -19.64
N TYR A 130 -2.53 -6.75 -19.62
CA TYR A 130 -3.73 -6.60 -20.45
C TYR A 130 -3.51 -5.53 -21.52
N SER A 131 -3.83 -5.85 -22.76
CA SER A 131 -3.94 -4.87 -23.84
C SER A 131 -5.34 -4.30 -23.88
N VAL A 132 -5.44 -2.98 -23.98
CA VAL A 132 -6.69 -2.23 -24.09
C VAL A 132 -6.70 -1.50 -25.42
N GLN A 133 -7.80 -1.58 -26.15
CA GLN A 133 -8.08 -0.83 -27.37
C GLN A 133 -9.35 -0.02 -27.20
N LEU A 134 -9.22 1.30 -27.30
CA LEU A 134 -10.33 2.24 -27.36
C LEU A 134 -10.63 2.53 -28.82
N THR A 135 -11.89 2.43 -29.22
CA THR A 135 -12.37 2.82 -30.55
C THR A 135 -13.33 4.00 -30.41
N ASP A 136 -13.12 5.06 -31.18
CA ASP A 136 -14.01 6.24 -31.19
C ASP A 136 -15.20 6.08 -32.15
N LYS A 137 -16.06 7.10 -32.25
CA LYS A 137 -17.23 7.09 -33.17
C LYS A 137 -16.83 7.19 -34.65
N GLN A 138 -15.62 7.66 -34.94
CA GLN A 138 -15.03 7.75 -36.28
C GLN A 138 -14.20 6.49 -36.63
N ASN A 139 -14.21 5.48 -35.76
CA ASN A 139 -13.48 4.23 -35.88
C ASN A 139 -11.94 4.37 -35.80
N ASN A 140 -11.43 5.48 -35.26
CA ASN A 140 -10.03 5.60 -34.88
C ASN A 140 -9.76 4.79 -33.61
N LYS A 141 -8.52 4.29 -33.48
CA LYS A 141 -8.12 3.37 -32.42
C LYS A 141 -6.93 3.87 -31.63
N THR A 142 -7.06 3.85 -30.31
CA THR A 142 -5.98 4.13 -29.36
C THR A 142 -5.76 2.88 -28.51
N SER A 143 -4.51 2.47 -28.27
CA SER A 143 -4.23 1.24 -27.53
C SER A 143 -3.05 1.40 -26.58
N PHE A 144 -3.14 0.75 -25.43
CA PHE A 144 -2.14 0.79 -24.35
C PHE A 144 -2.21 -0.50 -23.52
N TYR A 145 -1.23 -0.70 -22.65
CA TYR A 145 -1.18 -1.84 -21.75
C TYR A 145 -1.52 -1.47 -20.31
N ILE A 146 -1.96 -2.45 -19.53
CA ILE A 146 -2.15 -2.37 -18.08
C ILE A 146 -1.27 -3.44 -17.44
N ASN A 147 -0.73 -3.16 -16.24
CA ASN A 147 0.21 -4.00 -15.48
C ASN A 147 1.62 -4.19 -16.09
N VAL A 148 1.97 -3.44 -17.13
CA VAL A 148 3.39 -3.37 -17.55
C VAL A 148 4.24 -2.68 -16.48
N PRO A 149 5.52 -3.07 -16.34
CA PRO A 149 6.43 -2.41 -15.43
C PRO A 149 6.67 -0.95 -15.83
N ILE A 150 6.66 -0.08 -14.84
CA ILE A 150 7.06 1.33 -14.96
C ILE A 150 8.34 1.47 -14.15
N VAL A 151 9.40 1.98 -14.76
CA VAL A 151 10.68 2.25 -14.09
C VAL A 151 10.86 3.76 -14.00
N ASN A 152 10.89 4.31 -12.79
CA ASN A 152 10.93 5.74 -12.55
C ASN A 152 12.35 6.25 -12.30
N TRP A 153 13.14 5.54 -11.50
CA TRP A 153 14.55 5.86 -11.28
C TRP A 153 15.35 4.65 -10.81
N VAL A 154 16.67 4.82 -10.78
CA VAL A 154 17.61 3.84 -10.23
C VAL A 154 18.62 4.50 -9.29
N ILE A 155 19.16 3.71 -8.36
CA ILE A 155 20.22 4.18 -7.45
C ILE A 155 21.14 3.02 -7.04
N SER A 156 22.43 3.30 -6.86
CA SER A 156 23.44 2.37 -6.36
C SER A 156 24.23 3.00 -5.22
N GLU A 157 25.25 2.29 -4.70
CA GLU A 157 26.20 2.84 -3.74
C GLU A 157 26.93 4.11 -4.23
N GLU A 158 26.93 4.40 -5.54
CA GLU A 158 27.54 5.62 -6.12
C GLU A 158 26.46 6.65 -6.56
N GLY A 159 25.32 6.68 -5.86
CA GLY A 159 24.20 7.56 -6.16
C GLY A 159 23.43 7.10 -7.39
N LEU A 160 22.98 8.02 -8.24
CA LEU A 160 22.12 7.73 -9.40
C LEU A 160 22.84 7.06 -10.59
N LYS A 161 24.07 6.56 -10.38
CA LYS A 161 24.89 5.87 -11.37
C LYS A 161 24.84 4.36 -11.16
N ALA A 162 25.02 3.59 -12.24
CA ALA A 162 25.24 2.15 -12.17
C ALA A 162 26.74 1.82 -12.21
N ILE A 163 27.15 0.78 -11.48
CA ILE A 163 28.57 0.41 -11.35
C ILE A 163 28.76 -1.05 -11.79
N PRO A 164 29.68 -1.34 -12.73
CA PRO A 164 30.00 -2.71 -13.12
C PRO A 164 30.41 -3.56 -11.91
N GLY A 165 29.81 -4.74 -11.81
CA GLY A 165 30.03 -5.71 -10.72
C GLY A 165 29.29 -5.39 -9.42
N ASP A 166 28.40 -4.39 -9.40
CA ASP A 166 27.61 -3.99 -8.24
C ASP A 166 26.10 -4.18 -8.47
N TYR A 167 25.32 -4.01 -7.41
CA TYR A 167 23.87 -3.98 -7.51
C TYR A 167 23.35 -2.58 -7.91
N LEU A 168 22.17 -2.56 -8.53
CA LEU A 168 21.39 -1.37 -8.82
C LEU A 168 19.98 -1.55 -8.25
N ARG A 169 19.51 -0.60 -7.45
CA ARG A 169 18.13 -0.55 -6.97
C ARG A 169 17.26 0.13 -8.01
N VAL A 170 16.28 -0.58 -8.52
CA VAL A 170 15.30 -0.09 -9.50
C VAL A 170 13.99 0.23 -8.78
N GLN A 171 13.50 1.46 -8.93
CA GLN A 171 12.24 1.92 -8.32
C GLN A 171 11.19 2.22 -9.39
N GLY A 172 9.93 1.91 -9.08
CA GLY A 172 8.82 2.21 -9.97
C GLY A 172 7.53 1.50 -9.58
N LYS A 173 6.72 1.07 -10.55
CA LYS A 173 5.46 0.34 -10.32
C LYS A 173 5.42 -0.94 -11.13
N ASN A 174 4.65 -1.92 -10.64
CA ASN A 174 4.46 -3.21 -11.32
C ASN A 174 5.78 -3.95 -11.59
N LEU A 175 6.78 -3.81 -10.71
CA LEU A 175 8.10 -4.41 -10.89
C LEU A 175 8.12 -5.92 -10.58
N LEU A 176 7.13 -6.44 -9.85
CA LEU A 176 7.13 -7.82 -9.40
C LEU A 176 5.82 -8.54 -9.74
N ARG A 177 5.87 -9.47 -10.68
CA ARG A 177 4.76 -10.40 -10.98
C ARG A 177 5.18 -11.84 -10.84
N ASN A 178 6.19 -12.24 -11.61
CA ASN A 178 6.83 -13.54 -11.53
C ASN A 178 8.34 -13.34 -11.48
N SER A 179 8.91 -13.45 -10.28
CA SER A 179 10.34 -13.22 -10.04
C SER A 179 11.26 -14.20 -10.79
N ALA A 180 10.80 -15.42 -11.05
CA ALA A 180 11.58 -16.44 -11.76
C ALA A 180 11.80 -16.07 -13.24
N ASP A 181 10.85 -15.35 -13.82
CA ASP A 181 10.85 -14.97 -15.24
C ASP A 181 11.06 -13.48 -15.48
N ALA A 182 11.12 -12.65 -14.44
CA ALA A 182 11.50 -11.24 -14.55
C ALA A 182 12.89 -11.10 -15.21
N GLN A 183 13.00 -10.20 -16.19
CA GLN A 183 14.22 -9.98 -16.97
C GLN A 183 14.61 -8.50 -16.97
N VAL A 184 15.91 -8.25 -17.07
CA VAL A 184 16.45 -6.90 -17.24
C VAL A 184 17.44 -6.91 -18.39
N VAL A 185 17.32 -5.92 -19.26
CA VAL A 185 18.22 -5.74 -20.41
C VAL A 185 18.73 -4.31 -20.43
N LEU A 186 20.05 -4.16 -20.49
CA LEU A 186 20.71 -2.89 -20.74
C LEU A 186 21.15 -2.86 -22.20
N ILE A 187 20.75 -1.83 -22.94
CA ILE A 187 21.18 -1.61 -24.32
C ILE A 187 21.99 -0.32 -24.34
N GLY A 188 23.25 -0.37 -24.76
CA GLY A 188 24.08 0.83 -24.91
C GLY A 188 23.41 1.85 -25.83
N ASP A 189 23.54 3.14 -25.52
CA ASP A 189 22.86 4.24 -26.25
C ASP A 189 23.20 4.28 -27.75
N ASN A 190 24.40 3.83 -28.11
CA ASN A 190 24.85 3.63 -29.50
C ASN A 190 24.43 2.27 -30.12
N ASN A 191 23.63 1.47 -29.41
CA ASN A 191 23.21 0.10 -29.74
C ASN A 191 24.35 -0.93 -29.90
N THR A 192 25.57 -0.66 -29.43
CA THR A 192 26.71 -1.58 -29.65
C THR A 192 26.85 -2.67 -28.58
N GLN A 193 26.18 -2.54 -27.44
CA GLN A 193 26.28 -3.49 -26.33
C GLN A 193 24.89 -3.86 -25.80
N VAL A 194 24.62 -5.15 -25.67
CA VAL A 194 23.40 -5.69 -25.05
C VAL A 194 23.80 -6.56 -23.87
N VAL A 195 23.36 -6.18 -22.68
CA VAL A 195 23.66 -6.88 -21.42
C VAL A 195 22.36 -7.39 -20.85
N ARG A 196 22.27 -8.70 -20.62
CA ARG A 196 21.13 -9.30 -19.93
C ARG A 196 21.51 -9.58 -18.49
N THR A 197 20.64 -9.19 -17.58
CA THR A 197 20.79 -9.44 -16.15
C THR A 197 19.44 -9.82 -15.53
N ARG A 198 19.48 -10.23 -14.28
CA ARG A 198 18.31 -10.69 -13.52
C ARG A 198 18.16 -9.89 -12.24
N ILE A 199 16.95 -9.92 -11.72
CA ILE A 199 16.70 -9.49 -10.35
C ILE A 199 17.48 -10.39 -9.39
N THR A 200 18.10 -9.80 -8.40
CA THR A 200 18.81 -10.49 -7.31
C THR A 200 17.98 -10.53 -6.04
N LYS A 201 17.13 -9.51 -5.84
CA LYS A 201 16.22 -9.41 -4.71
C LYS A 201 15.01 -8.60 -5.11
N ALA A 202 13.82 -9.03 -4.71
CA ALA A 202 12.61 -8.23 -4.78
C ALA A 202 12.21 -7.86 -3.35
N PHE A 203 11.90 -6.59 -3.11
CA PHE A 203 11.46 -6.11 -1.80
C PHE A 203 9.93 -6.03 -1.76
N ASP A 204 9.33 -5.52 -2.83
CA ASP A 204 7.90 -5.40 -3.08
C ASP A 204 7.66 -5.09 -4.57
N ASP A 205 6.44 -4.64 -4.93
CA ASP A 205 6.08 -4.29 -6.31
C ASP A 205 6.69 -2.96 -6.82
N TYR A 206 7.36 -2.23 -5.94
CA TYR A 206 7.88 -0.88 -6.19
C TYR A 206 9.41 -0.80 -6.12
N SER A 207 10.08 -1.80 -5.51
CA SER A 207 11.54 -1.84 -5.37
C SER A 207 12.14 -3.23 -5.61
N VAL A 208 13.12 -3.29 -6.52
CA VAL A 208 13.92 -4.51 -6.77
C VAL A 208 15.41 -4.17 -6.87
N SER A 209 16.28 -5.13 -6.55
CA SER A 209 17.71 -5.08 -6.84
C SER A 209 18.03 -5.91 -8.07
N VAL A 210 18.89 -5.39 -8.94
CA VAL A 210 19.42 -6.08 -10.13
C VAL A 210 20.95 -6.07 -10.07
N ASN A 211 21.62 -7.09 -10.58
CA ASN A 211 23.08 -7.10 -10.67
C ASN A 211 23.53 -6.38 -11.96
N ILE A 212 24.57 -5.56 -11.91
CA ILE A 212 25.25 -5.05 -13.09
C ILE A 212 26.50 -5.91 -13.31
N PRO A 213 26.59 -6.71 -14.38
CA PRO A 213 27.75 -7.58 -14.60
C PRO A 213 29.09 -6.82 -14.61
N ALA A 214 30.16 -7.44 -14.11
CA ALA A 214 31.47 -6.80 -13.98
C ALA A 214 32.13 -6.42 -15.33
N ASN A 215 31.73 -7.08 -16.41
CA ASN A 215 32.25 -6.83 -17.76
C ASN A 215 31.49 -5.74 -18.54
N VAL A 216 30.45 -5.14 -17.97
CA VAL A 216 29.74 -4.01 -18.58
C VAL A 216 30.71 -2.82 -18.67
N GLN A 217 30.78 -2.20 -19.85
CA GLN A 217 31.68 -1.06 -20.06
C GLN A 217 31.03 0.24 -19.60
N PRO A 218 31.78 1.22 -19.09
CA PRO A 218 31.26 2.55 -18.81
C PRO A 218 30.62 3.18 -20.06
N GLY A 219 29.49 3.87 -19.88
CA GLY A 219 28.72 4.47 -20.96
C GLY A 219 27.25 4.68 -20.58
N LYS A 220 26.47 5.23 -21.52
CA LYS A 220 25.02 5.40 -21.38
C LYS A 220 24.28 4.15 -21.84
N TYR A 221 23.27 3.73 -21.09
CA TYR A 221 22.46 2.56 -21.39
C TYR A 221 20.97 2.84 -21.19
N HIS A 222 20.15 2.26 -22.05
CA HIS A 222 18.71 2.13 -21.87
C HIS A 222 18.41 0.86 -21.07
N LEU A 223 17.86 1.02 -19.87
CA LEU A 223 17.41 -0.06 -19.01
C LEU A 223 15.96 -0.42 -19.35
N TYR A 224 15.76 -1.64 -19.85
CA TYR A 224 14.45 -2.26 -20.03
C TYR A 224 14.21 -3.27 -18.93
N TYR A 225 13.00 -3.26 -18.37
CA TYR A 225 12.58 -4.17 -17.33
C TYR A 225 11.33 -4.95 -17.74
N HIS A 226 11.30 -6.25 -17.48
CA HIS A 226 10.14 -7.12 -17.66
C HIS A 226 9.80 -7.76 -16.31
N ASN A 227 8.55 -7.64 -15.86
CA ASN A 227 8.12 -8.09 -14.52
C ASN A 227 7.78 -9.59 -14.42
N GLY A 228 7.87 -10.31 -15.53
CA GLY A 228 7.63 -11.75 -15.63
C GLY A 228 6.28 -12.13 -16.25
N TYR A 229 5.42 -11.15 -16.55
CA TYR A 229 4.16 -11.36 -17.28
C TYR A 229 4.14 -10.62 -18.62
N GLY A 230 3.38 -11.15 -19.57
CA GLY A 230 3.29 -10.66 -20.94
C GLY A 230 4.39 -11.21 -21.85
N GLY A 231 4.37 -10.75 -23.10
CA GLY A 231 5.30 -11.19 -24.13
C GLY A 231 6.35 -10.14 -24.48
N LYS A 232 6.93 -10.27 -25.68
CA LYS A 232 8.05 -9.43 -26.17
C LYS A 232 7.79 -7.91 -26.20
N THR A 233 6.54 -7.46 -26.09
CA THR A 233 6.15 -6.03 -26.10
C THR A 233 5.80 -5.48 -24.71
N ALA A 234 5.83 -6.32 -23.66
CA ALA A 234 5.44 -5.96 -22.30
C ALA A 234 6.62 -5.51 -21.42
N TRP A 235 7.69 -4.99 -22.04
CA TRP A 235 8.79 -4.37 -21.31
C TRP A 235 8.43 -2.95 -20.89
N SER A 236 9.13 -2.44 -19.88
CA SER A 236 9.03 -1.04 -19.50
C SER A 236 9.48 -0.14 -20.64
N GLU A 237 8.96 1.09 -20.65
CA GLU A 237 9.66 2.18 -21.31
C GLU A 237 11.11 2.23 -20.78
N PRO A 238 12.11 2.40 -21.67
CA PRO A 238 13.50 2.38 -21.24
C PRO A 238 13.83 3.59 -20.37
N LEU A 239 14.51 3.32 -19.25
CA LEU A 239 15.14 4.38 -18.46
C LEU A 239 16.59 4.55 -18.90
N LEU A 240 16.98 5.76 -19.29
CA LEU A 240 18.38 6.08 -19.56
C LEU A 240 19.18 6.13 -18.24
N ILE A 241 20.24 5.34 -18.16
CA ILE A 241 21.14 5.25 -17.01
C ILE A 241 22.59 5.49 -17.43
N ASP A 242 23.39 6.06 -16.53
CA ASP A 242 24.83 6.18 -16.68
C ASP A 242 25.54 5.02 -15.96
N VAL A 243 26.26 4.19 -16.70
CA VAL A 243 27.19 3.20 -16.13
C VAL A 243 28.58 3.83 -16.05
N THR A 244 29.15 3.87 -14.86
CA THR A 244 30.46 4.49 -14.62
C THR A 244 31.41 3.54 -13.90
N ALA A 245 32.71 3.72 -14.07
CA ALA A 245 33.69 3.00 -13.26
C ALA A 245 33.47 3.34 -11.77
N ARG A 246 33.72 2.36 -10.88
CA ARG A 246 33.67 2.57 -9.43
C ARG A 246 34.60 3.73 -9.04
N SER A 247 34.09 4.67 -8.25
CA SER A 247 34.91 5.75 -7.71
C SER A 247 36.06 5.15 -6.87
N PRO A 248 37.30 5.66 -6.99
CA PRO A 248 38.38 5.21 -6.12
C PRO A 248 38.00 5.48 -4.66
N ASN A 249 38.34 4.58 -3.74
CA ASN A 249 38.12 4.81 -2.32
C ASN A 249 39.06 5.93 -1.83
N LYS A 250 38.56 7.16 -1.82
CA LYS A 250 39.35 8.35 -1.49
C LYS A 250 39.77 8.40 -0.01
N TYR A 251 39.18 7.57 0.85
CA TYR A 251 39.57 7.43 2.26
C TYR A 251 40.77 6.50 2.48
N ALA A 252 41.05 5.59 1.53
CA ALA A 252 42.11 4.58 1.62
C ALA A 252 43.50 5.15 1.26
N LYS A 253 43.81 6.33 1.78
CA LYS A 253 45.13 6.96 1.72
C LYS A 253 45.86 6.70 3.04
N ASP A 254 46.48 7.74 3.59
CA ASP A 254 47.18 7.73 4.86
C ASP A 254 46.20 7.68 6.04
N THR A 255 46.68 7.11 7.14
CA THR A 255 45.96 7.06 8.42
C THR A 255 46.63 8.02 9.39
N PHE A 256 45.84 8.95 9.92
CA PHE A 256 46.26 9.99 10.87
C PHE A 256 45.66 9.64 12.23
N ASN A 257 46.43 8.95 13.07
CA ASN A 257 45.95 8.58 14.40
C ASN A 257 46.03 9.79 15.33
N VAL A 258 44.89 10.22 15.89
CA VAL A 258 44.82 11.42 16.77
C VAL A 258 45.79 11.38 17.95
N GLN A 259 46.21 10.20 18.42
CA GLN A 259 47.20 10.08 19.50
C GLN A 259 48.61 10.51 19.09
N GLN A 260 48.97 10.37 17.80
CA GLN A 260 50.23 10.88 17.25
C GLN A 260 50.26 12.41 17.19
N TYR A 261 49.08 13.04 17.27
CA TYR A 261 48.90 14.49 17.30
C TYR A 261 48.62 15.03 18.71
N GLY A 262 48.80 14.20 19.75
CA GLY A 262 48.73 14.62 21.15
C GLY A 262 47.43 14.30 21.88
N ALA A 263 46.47 13.61 21.24
CA ALA A 263 45.27 13.13 21.95
C ALA A 263 45.64 11.97 22.90
N LYS A 264 45.02 11.91 24.06
CA LYS A 264 45.20 10.86 25.07
C LYS A 264 43.98 9.94 25.15
N GLY A 265 42.77 10.48 24.97
CA GLY A 265 41.53 9.73 25.12
C GLY A 265 41.21 9.38 26.59
N ASP A 266 41.69 10.20 27.53
CA ASP A 266 41.59 9.96 28.98
C ASP A 266 40.27 10.47 29.62
N GLY A 267 39.46 11.20 28.86
CA GLY A 267 38.20 11.78 29.31
C GLY A 267 38.35 13.00 30.23
N ILE A 268 39.55 13.59 30.31
CA ILE A 268 39.87 14.71 31.21
C ILE A 268 40.31 15.92 30.40
N ASN A 269 41.29 15.76 29.50
CA ASN A 269 41.91 16.88 28.80
C ASN A 269 41.07 17.31 27.58
N ASN A 270 41.08 18.61 27.26
CA ASN A 270 40.54 19.09 25.98
C ASN A 270 41.46 18.69 24.83
N GLU A 271 40.97 17.87 23.92
CA GLU A 271 41.76 17.26 22.84
C GLU A 271 41.46 17.87 21.47
N THR A 272 40.68 18.94 21.41
CA THR A 272 40.26 19.61 20.17
C THR A 272 41.45 19.97 19.26
N ALA A 273 42.56 20.47 19.84
CA ALA A 273 43.75 20.84 19.08
C ALA A 273 44.41 19.63 18.41
N ALA A 274 44.45 18.48 19.08
CA ALA A 274 45.02 17.24 18.54
C ALA A 274 44.18 16.70 17.37
N PHE A 275 42.85 16.74 17.48
CA PHE A 275 41.96 16.36 16.39
C PHE A 275 42.11 17.28 15.18
N ARG A 276 42.16 18.60 15.40
CA ARG A 276 42.38 19.57 14.32
C ARG A 276 43.72 19.36 13.64
N ALA A 277 44.79 19.13 14.39
CA ALA A 277 46.10 18.85 13.80
C ALA A 277 46.10 17.55 12.94
N ALA A 278 45.38 16.51 13.36
CA ALA A 278 45.21 15.29 12.57
C ALA A 278 44.36 15.52 11.30
N LEU A 279 43.30 16.32 11.39
CA LEU A 279 42.45 16.72 10.26
C LEU A 279 43.22 17.59 9.26
N ASP A 280 43.96 18.59 9.73
CA ASP A 280 44.83 19.44 8.90
C ASP A 280 45.91 18.61 8.20
N ALA A 281 46.44 17.59 8.88
CA ALA A 281 47.39 16.67 8.28
C ALA A 281 46.73 15.84 7.16
N ALA A 282 45.52 15.33 7.39
CA ALA A 282 44.75 14.62 6.36
C ALA A 282 44.47 15.53 5.15
N GLU A 283 44.02 16.77 5.38
CA GLU A 283 43.78 17.74 4.32
C GLU A 283 45.04 18.02 3.48
N LYS A 284 46.19 18.22 4.12
CA LYS A 284 47.47 18.45 3.41
C LYS A 284 47.91 17.28 2.54
N HIS A 285 47.44 16.06 2.81
CA HIS A 285 47.66 14.86 1.99
C HIS A 285 46.49 14.59 1.00
N GLY A 286 45.57 15.56 0.89
CA GLY A 286 44.40 15.51 0.02
C GLY A 286 43.33 14.52 0.49
N GLY A 287 43.23 14.28 1.79
CA GLY A 287 42.30 13.35 2.44
C GLY A 287 42.98 12.16 3.11
N GLY A 288 42.18 11.27 3.70
CA GLY A 288 42.64 10.09 4.40
C GLY A 288 41.74 9.70 5.56
N THR A 289 42.20 8.75 6.37
CA THR A 289 41.47 8.30 7.56
C THR A 289 42.04 8.97 8.80
N VAL A 290 41.26 9.83 9.46
CA VAL A 290 41.56 10.26 10.83
C VAL A 290 41.05 9.19 11.78
N TYR A 291 42.00 8.42 12.31
CA TYR A 291 41.70 7.27 13.17
C TYR A 291 41.68 7.69 14.65
N VAL A 292 40.62 7.29 15.34
CA VAL A 292 40.38 7.57 16.75
C VAL A 292 40.35 6.24 17.52
N PRO A 293 41.43 5.90 18.23
CA PRO A 293 41.48 4.68 19.06
C PRO A 293 40.38 4.62 20.12
N ARG A 294 40.29 3.49 20.84
CA ARG A 294 39.46 3.41 22.03
C ARG A 294 39.81 4.52 23.03
N GLY A 295 38.81 5.11 23.66
CA GLY A 295 39.01 6.17 24.64
C GLY A 295 37.82 7.12 24.72
N ARG A 296 37.92 8.06 25.65
CA ARG A 296 36.98 9.16 25.82
C ARG A 296 37.70 10.48 25.51
N TYR A 297 37.27 11.18 24.48
CA TYR A 297 37.94 12.37 23.97
C TYR A 297 37.05 13.58 24.25
N ILE A 298 37.52 14.51 25.11
CA ILE A 298 36.78 15.74 25.43
C ILE A 298 37.08 16.80 24.38
N LEU A 299 36.04 17.36 23.78
CA LEU A 299 36.13 18.36 22.71
C LEU A 299 35.33 19.61 23.09
N THR A 300 35.85 20.79 22.75
CA THR A 300 35.24 22.09 23.06
C THR A 300 35.00 22.95 21.82
N GLY A 301 35.48 22.52 20.65
CA GLY A 301 35.30 23.21 19.38
C GLY A 301 34.80 22.28 18.28
N GLU A 302 34.38 22.89 17.17
CA GLU A 302 33.95 22.20 15.95
C GLU A 302 35.12 21.44 15.30
N LEU A 303 34.80 20.25 14.76
CA LEU A 303 35.64 19.48 13.85
C LEU A 303 35.13 19.66 12.42
N ILE A 304 35.92 20.32 11.57
CA ILE A 304 35.60 20.52 10.16
C ILE A 304 36.32 19.44 9.36
N LEU A 305 35.56 18.61 8.66
CA LEU A 305 36.06 17.54 7.80
C LEU A 305 36.25 18.07 6.38
N SER A 306 37.51 18.23 5.96
CA SER A 306 37.84 18.54 4.58
C SER A 306 37.45 17.39 3.63
N PRO A 307 37.24 17.66 2.33
CA PRO A 307 36.88 16.62 1.38
C PRO A 307 37.81 15.41 1.43
N HIS A 308 37.25 14.21 1.22
CA HIS A 308 37.97 12.94 1.20
C HIS A 308 38.51 12.50 2.56
N THR A 309 37.94 13.03 3.65
CA THR A 309 38.29 12.67 5.02
C THR A 309 37.30 11.67 5.61
N LEU A 310 37.80 10.59 6.17
CA LEU A 310 37.05 9.65 7.00
C LEU A 310 37.46 9.83 8.47
N LEU A 311 36.53 10.26 9.31
CA LEU A 311 36.69 10.20 10.77
C LEU A 311 36.21 8.83 11.26
N LYS A 312 37.12 7.98 11.72
CA LYS A 312 36.82 6.59 12.08
C LYS A 312 37.24 6.25 13.49
N GLY A 313 36.30 5.80 14.31
CA GLY A 313 36.60 5.22 15.62
C GLY A 313 37.09 3.78 15.55
N GLN A 314 37.61 3.28 16.66
CA GLN A 314 37.96 1.86 16.80
C GLN A 314 36.69 0.99 16.80
N SER A 315 35.66 1.42 17.52
CA SER A 315 34.29 0.89 17.45
C SER A 315 33.30 1.86 18.13
N GLN A 316 32.01 1.74 17.81
CA GLN A 316 30.96 2.57 18.43
C GLN A 316 30.83 2.36 19.95
N GLU A 317 31.27 1.21 20.47
CA GLU A 317 31.24 0.90 21.91
C GLU A 317 32.49 1.43 22.64
N GLN A 318 33.60 1.58 21.93
CA GLN A 318 34.92 1.81 22.53
C GLN A 318 35.46 3.23 22.33
N THR A 319 34.99 3.96 21.31
CA THR A 319 35.43 5.32 20.99
C THR A 319 34.32 6.32 21.26
N GLN A 320 34.55 7.25 22.19
CA GLN A 320 33.59 8.28 22.61
C GLN A 320 34.14 9.68 22.37
N LEU A 321 33.48 10.47 21.52
CA LEU A 321 33.69 11.92 21.41
C LEU A 321 32.67 12.63 22.30
N VAL A 322 33.14 13.54 23.15
CA VAL A 322 32.30 14.18 24.17
C VAL A 322 32.41 15.70 24.10
N TRP A 323 31.28 16.36 23.86
CA TRP A 323 31.11 17.81 24.00
C TRP A 323 30.23 18.12 25.21
N SER A 324 30.81 18.74 26.25
CA SER A 324 30.10 19.10 27.49
C SER A 324 29.72 20.58 27.54
N ALA A 325 28.53 20.87 28.07
CA ALA A 325 27.99 22.21 28.30
C ALA A 325 28.81 23.05 29.29
N LEU A 326 29.68 22.44 30.11
CA LEU A 326 30.55 23.16 31.05
C LEU A 326 31.59 24.06 30.34
N ASN A 327 31.74 23.92 29.03
CA ASN A 327 32.74 24.64 28.25
C ASN A 327 32.21 25.90 27.54
N TRP A 328 30.91 26.21 27.65
CA TRP A 328 30.30 27.36 26.95
C TRP A 328 29.34 28.12 27.87
N ASP A 329 29.33 29.45 27.77
CA ASP A 329 28.36 30.31 28.44
C ASP A 329 26.99 30.32 27.70
N MET A 330 25.97 30.93 28.30
CA MET A 330 24.64 31.06 27.69
C MET A 330 24.73 31.88 26.39
N GLY A 331 24.16 31.37 25.28
CA GLY A 331 24.23 32.05 23.97
C GLY A 331 25.51 31.79 23.15
N GLU A 332 26.53 31.13 23.73
CA GLU A 332 27.78 30.78 23.02
C GLU A 332 27.78 29.35 22.45
N LEU A 333 26.60 28.87 22.02
CA LEU A 333 26.45 27.54 21.45
C LEU A 333 27.30 27.36 20.19
N PRO A 334 28.02 26.23 20.03
CA PRO A 334 28.67 25.94 18.76
C PRO A 334 27.61 25.80 17.66
N ALA A 335 27.87 26.42 16.51
CA ALA A 335 27.04 26.28 15.32
C ALA A 335 26.96 24.81 14.89
N ASN A 336 28.10 24.11 14.89
CA ASN A 336 28.18 22.66 14.63
C ASN A 336 29.20 21.98 15.55
N LEU A 337 29.00 20.69 15.85
CA LEU A 337 30.03 19.84 16.46
C LEU A 337 30.96 19.26 15.39
N ILE A 338 30.36 18.72 14.33
CA ILE A 338 31.07 18.22 13.16
C ILE A 338 30.42 18.79 11.91
N SER A 339 31.23 19.29 10.99
CA SER A 339 30.76 19.75 9.69
C SER A 339 31.69 19.36 8.56
N GLY A 340 31.19 19.47 7.32
CA GLY A 340 31.98 19.28 6.11
C GLY A 340 31.16 19.69 4.89
N THR A 341 31.81 19.97 3.77
CA THR A 341 31.12 20.39 2.54
C THR A 341 30.65 19.21 1.71
N HIS A 342 31.56 18.28 1.39
CA HIS A 342 31.31 17.10 0.55
C HIS A 342 32.38 16.02 0.74
N ASP A 343 32.07 14.80 0.27
CA ASP A 343 32.96 13.64 0.20
C ASP A 343 33.63 13.27 1.53
N PHE A 344 32.93 13.42 2.65
CA PHE A 344 33.42 13.02 3.97
C PHE A 344 32.61 11.86 4.56
N ALA A 345 33.22 11.14 5.50
CA ALA A 345 32.58 10.04 6.19
C ALA A 345 32.87 10.05 7.69
N ILE A 346 31.92 9.54 8.48
CA ILE A 346 32.07 9.31 9.91
C ILE A 346 31.62 7.88 10.20
N LYS A 347 32.49 7.07 10.82
CA LYS A 347 32.21 5.66 11.10
C LYS A 347 32.65 5.19 12.48
N ASP A 348 31.93 4.21 12.99
CA ASP A 348 32.36 3.33 14.10
C ASP A 348 32.72 4.10 15.39
N LEU A 349 31.91 5.09 15.78
CA LEU A 349 32.14 5.88 16.99
C LEU A 349 30.85 6.34 17.67
N ASN A 350 30.99 6.80 18.91
CA ASN A 350 29.91 7.37 19.69
C ASN A 350 30.14 8.87 19.92
N ILE A 351 29.09 9.67 19.76
CA ILE A 351 29.08 11.12 20.02
C ILE A 351 28.14 11.41 21.18
N TRP A 352 28.68 11.97 22.25
CA TRP A 352 27.93 12.55 23.35
C TRP A 352 27.99 14.07 23.28
N ALA A 353 26.81 14.68 23.34
CA ALA A 353 26.66 16.13 23.38
C ALA A 353 25.59 16.51 24.38
N THR A 354 25.74 17.67 25.02
CA THR A 354 24.68 18.25 25.84
C THR A 354 23.79 19.20 25.05
N ARG A 355 24.39 20.14 24.29
CA ARG A 355 23.73 21.19 23.52
C ARG A 355 24.58 21.58 22.30
N ALA A 356 23.94 21.83 21.15
CA ALA A 356 24.57 22.30 19.91
C ALA A 356 23.48 22.74 18.91
N TRP A 357 23.81 23.69 18.03
CA TRP A 357 22.95 24.03 16.90
C TRP A 357 22.97 22.99 15.78
N GLY A 358 24.03 22.21 15.65
CA GLY A 358 24.14 21.15 14.67
C GLY A 358 25.08 20.07 15.21
N LEU A 359 24.61 18.83 15.32
CA LEU A 359 25.47 17.71 15.69
C LEU A 359 26.38 17.35 14.52
N ILE A 360 25.76 17.16 13.34
CA ILE A 360 26.46 16.89 12.09
C ILE A 360 25.76 17.70 10.99
N GLN A 361 26.53 18.54 10.30
CA GLN A 361 26.00 19.38 9.23
C GLN A 361 26.84 19.36 7.97
N THR A 362 26.17 19.24 6.82
CA THR A 362 26.77 19.62 5.53
C THR A 362 26.73 21.13 5.36
N THR A 363 27.87 21.76 5.11
CA THR A 363 28.04 23.21 4.97
C THR A 363 28.40 23.60 3.53
N GLY A 364 28.27 24.88 3.19
CA GLY A 364 28.59 25.42 1.85
C GLY A 364 27.41 25.48 0.87
N PRO A 365 27.65 25.87 -0.40
CA PRO A 365 26.63 25.96 -1.44
C PRO A 365 26.04 24.59 -1.82
N VAL A 366 24.73 24.54 -2.14
CA VAL A 366 24.02 23.29 -2.48
C VAL A 366 24.63 22.55 -3.67
N ASN A 367 25.15 23.29 -4.66
CA ASN A 367 25.81 22.74 -5.85
C ASN A 367 27.21 22.16 -5.57
N GLU A 368 27.77 22.40 -4.39
CA GLU A 368 29.07 21.88 -3.94
C GLU A 368 28.92 20.74 -2.94
N MET A 369 27.69 20.41 -2.51
CA MET A 369 27.41 19.31 -1.59
C MET A 369 27.42 17.97 -2.34
N GLY A 370 28.17 17.00 -1.80
CA GLY A 370 28.53 15.75 -2.49
C GLY A 370 28.19 14.49 -1.70
N ASN A 371 29.09 13.51 -1.69
CA ASN A 371 28.86 12.24 -1.01
C ASN A 371 29.07 12.40 0.50
N VAL A 372 28.14 11.90 1.33
CA VAL A 372 28.31 11.95 2.80
C VAL A 372 27.92 10.61 3.38
N THR A 373 28.77 10.03 4.22
CA THR A 373 28.53 8.71 4.80
C THR A 373 28.59 8.77 6.33
N LEU A 374 27.50 8.39 6.99
CA LEU A 374 27.38 8.16 8.43
C LEU A 374 27.03 6.69 8.65
N GLU A 375 27.94 5.90 9.22
CA GLU A 375 27.72 4.47 9.42
C GLU A 375 28.14 4.02 10.82
N ASN A 376 27.31 3.18 11.44
CA ASN A 376 27.59 2.60 12.76
C ASN A 376 27.89 3.68 13.82
N LEU A 377 27.02 4.69 13.91
CA LEU A 377 27.17 5.79 14.85
C LEU A 377 26.12 5.70 15.95
N VAL A 378 26.54 5.94 17.18
CA VAL A 378 25.62 6.20 18.29
C VAL A 378 25.75 7.66 18.67
N ILE A 379 24.66 8.43 18.56
CA ILE A 379 24.64 9.83 18.96
C ILE A 379 23.65 10.02 20.09
N ARG A 380 24.12 10.68 21.15
CA ARG A 380 23.37 11.00 22.36
C ARG A 380 23.48 12.50 22.61
N GLN A 381 22.43 13.24 22.27
CA GLN A 381 22.28 14.63 22.68
C GLN A 381 21.33 14.69 23.88
N THR A 382 21.88 14.76 25.09
CA THR A 382 21.08 14.75 26.33
C THR A 382 21.67 15.63 27.43
N PRO A 383 20.82 16.32 28.22
CA PRO A 383 21.25 16.98 29.45
C PRO A 383 21.70 16.02 30.56
N GLN A 384 21.33 14.74 30.50
CA GLN A 384 21.56 13.76 31.58
C GLN A 384 22.95 13.11 31.54
N MET A 385 23.99 13.88 31.17
CA MET A 385 25.38 13.45 31.37
C MET A 385 25.74 13.52 32.86
N GLY A 386 25.11 12.64 33.66
CA GLY A 386 25.34 12.35 35.08
C GLY A 386 25.60 13.55 35.99
N GLY A 387 24.59 14.04 36.73
CA GLY A 387 24.82 15.00 37.83
C GLY A 387 25.36 16.39 37.44
N GLN A 388 25.91 16.59 36.25
CA GLN A 388 26.65 17.80 35.84
C GLN A 388 25.76 19.05 35.77
N LEU A 389 24.47 18.91 35.42
CA LEU A 389 23.50 20.00 35.55
C LEU A 389 23.34 20.48 37.00
N TYR A 390 23.46 19.57 37.98
CA TYR A 390 23.39 19.91 39.40
C TYR A 390 24.67 20.58 39.93
N ALA A 391 25.78 20.50 39.18
CA ALA A 391 27.01 21.25 39.45
C ALA A 391 26.93 22.72 38.97
N LEU A 392 25.94 23.07 38.12
CA LEU A 392 25.73 24.40 37.54
C LEU A 392 24.66 25.22 38.27
N LYS A 393 24.67 25.23 39.62
CA LYS A 393 23.62 25.88 40.44
C LYS A 393 23.26 27.32 40.04
N ALA A 394 24.22 28.11 39.55
CA ALA A 394 24.01 29.52 39.19
C ALA A 394 23.27 29.74 37.86
N ASN A 395 23.44 28.84 36.87
CA ASN A 395 22.90 29.00 35.51
C ASN A 395 21.93 27.87 35.10
N ARG A 396 21.59 26.98 36.04
CA ARG A 396 20.77 25.79 35.81
C ARG A 396 19.49 26.11 35.04
N ASP A 397 18.69 27.04 35.56
CA ASP A 397 17.37 27.34 35.01
C ASP A 397 17.48 27.90 33.59
N SER A 398 18.53 28.67 33.30
CA SER A 398 18.76 29.22 31.97
C SER A 398 19.25 28.18 30.96
N VAL A 399 20.11 27.24 31.39
CA VAL A 399 20.54 26.11 30.55
C VAL A 399 19.36 25.17 30.28
N GLU A 400 18.52 24.91 31.29
CA GLU A 400 17.30 24.13 31.15
C GLU A 400 16.29 24.82 30.22
N LEU A 401 16.17 26.15 30.30
CA LEU A 401 15.33 26.95 29.40
C LEU A 401 15.84 26.92 27.95
N GLU A 402 17.14 27.07 27.72
CA GLU A 402 17.76 27.02 26.38
C GLU A 402 17.61 25.62 25.76
N LEU A 403 17.82 24.56 26.56
CA LEU A 403 17.61 23.18 26.15
C LEU A 403 16.17 22.89 25.74
N ASN A 404 15.21 23.54 26.40
CA ASN A 404 13.77 23.51 26.11
C ASN A 404 13.32 24.60 25.10
N SER A 405 14.25 25.40 24.57
CA SER A 405 13.94 26.49 23.66
C SER A 405 13.91 26.02 22.21
N LYS A 406 13.32 26.85 21.34
CA LYS A 406 13.35 26.64 19.88
C LYS A 406 14.74 26.76 19.24
N TRP A 407 15.77 27.12 19.99
CA TRP A 407 17.12 27.35 19.47
C TRP A 407 17.99 26.09 19.51
N ASN A 408 17.59 25.06 20.27
CA ASN A 408 18.26 23.76 20.32
C ASN A 408 17.69 22.77 19.27
N LYS A 409 17.19 23.31 18.14
CA LYS A 409 16.24 22.64 17.22
C LYS A 409 16.86 21.96 16.03
N THR A 410 18.16 21.97 15.83
CA THR A 410 18.76 21.44 14.61
C THR A 410 19.74 20.32 14.99
N GLY A 411 19.27 19.07 14.87
CA GLY A 411 20.05 17.89 15.24
C GLY A 411 21.06 17.56 14.16
N ILE A 412 20.58 17.02 13.04
CA ILE A 412 21.41 16.67 11.88
C ILE A 412 20.88 17.41 10.66
N ILE A 413 21.76 18.01 9.87
CA ILE A 413 21.41 18.54 8.54
C ILE A 413 22.31 17.92 7.50
N LEU A 414 21.76 17.04 6.67
CA LEU A 414 22.47 16.51 5.51
C LEU A 414 21.83 17.00 4.22
N ARG A 415 22.70 17.35 3.28
CA ARG A 415 22.39 17.71 1.90
C ARG A 415 23.45 17.06 1.01
N GLY A 416 23.06 16.61 -0.17
CA GLY A 416 24.02 16.02 -1.09
C GLY A 416 23.43 14.98 -2.02
N GLN A 417 24.16 14.69 -3.08
CA GLN A 417 23.71 13.84 -4.18
C GLN A 417 23.89 12.33 -3.91
N ASN A 418 24.47 11.95 -2.78
CA ASN A 418 24.62 10.56 -2.36
C ASN A 418 24.95 10.49 -0.86
N ILE A 419 23.92 10.60 -0.03
CA ILE A 419 24.04 10.41 1.41
C ILE A 419 23.86 8.93 1.76
N LYS A 420 24.60 8.46 2.75
CA LYS A 420 24.44 7.12 3.31
C LYS A 420 24.38 7.25 4.81
N VAL A 421 23.24 6.92 5.39
CA VAL A 421 23.02 6.90 6.83
C VAL A 421 22.58 5.50 7.20
N ARG A 422 23.48 4.71 7.81
CA ARG A 422 23.24 3.28 8.04
C ARG A 422 23.62 2.82 9.42
N ASN A 423 22.79 1.97 10.01
CA ASN A 423 23.03 1.36 11.31
C ASN A 423 23.34 2.40 12.40
N CYS A 424 22.72 3.58 12.30
CA CYS A 424 22.93 4.66 13.25
C CYS A 424 21.82 4.64 14.32
N ASP A 425 22.16 5.09 15.52
CA ASP A 425 21.22 5.31 16.61
C ASP A 425 21.32 6.77 17.04
N PHE A 426 20.37 7.57 16.58
CA PHE A 426 20.25 8.98 16.90
C PHE A 426 19.21 9.18 17.99
N ASN A 427 19.67 9.63 19.14
CA ASN A 427 18.84 10.11 20.23
C ASN A 427 19.18 11.58 20.45
N SER A 428 18.42 12.45 19.82
CA SER A 428 18.62 13.89 19.82
C SER A 428 17.29 14.61 19.99
N THR A 429 17.34 15.73 20.70
CA THR A 429 16.19 16.65 20.85
C THR A 429 16.04 17.61 19.67
N GLY A 430 16.98 17.61 18.72
CA GLY A 430 16.97 18.47 17.53
C GLY A 430 16.31 17.81 16.31
N MET A 431 15.98 18.63 15.31
CA MET A 431 15.37 18.24 14.04
C MET A 431 16.35 17.45 13.16
N TYR A 432 15.85 16.41 12.49
CA TYR A 432 16.58 15.70 11.46
C TYR A 432 16.21 16.26 10.10
N THR A 433 17.15 16.90 9.41
CA THR A 433 16.92 17.54 8.12
C THR A 433 17.71 16.85 7.03
N PHE A 434 17.00 16.35 6.02
CA PHE A 434 17.57 15.76 4.82
C PHE A 434 17.04 16.54 3.63
N ALA A 435 17.78 17.56 3.18
CA ALA A 435 17.30 18.50 2.16
C ALA A 435 18.04 18.35 0.82
N ALA A 436 17.29 18.22 -0.28
CA ALA A 436 17.80 17.94 -1.62
C ALA A 436 18.72 16.71 -1.63
N VAL A 437 18.29 15.64 -0.97
CA VAL A 437 19.10 14.44 -0.76
C VAL A 437 18.76 13.32 -1.73
N SER A 438 19.79 12.63 -2.20
CA SER A 438 19.67 11.29 -2.77
C SER A 438 20.58 10.33 -2.04
N GLY A 439 20.29 9.03 -2.10
CA GLY A 439 21.07 8.00 -1.41
C GLY A 439 20.21 7.09 -0.54
N PHE A 440 20.76 6.68 0.60
CA PHE A 440 20.19 5.67 1.48
C PHE A 440 20.14 6.12 2.94
N ILE A 441 18.98 5.95 3.56
CA ILE A 441 18.81 5.97 5.02
C ILE A 441 18.24 4.60 5.40
N GLN A 442 19.02 3.78 6.07
CA GLN A 442 18.70 2.37 6.32
C GLN A 442 19.04 1.94 7.73
N HIS A 443 18.25 1.05 8.32
CA HIS A 443 18.54 0.42 9.61
C HIS A 443 18.91 1.43 10.71
N THR A 444 18.32 2.62 10.65
CA THR A 444 18.65 3.73 11.53
C THR A 444 17.52 3.96 12.51
N LYS A 445 17.87 4.23 13.76
CA LYS A 445 16.91 4.59 14.81
C LYS A 445 16.97 6.10 15.03
N PHE A 446 15.83 6.75 14.85
CA PHE A 446 15.59 8.13 15.26
C PHE A 446 14.71 8.05 16.50
N GLN A 447 15.28 8.29 17.68
CA GLN A 447 14.65 8.03 18.97
C GLN A 447 14.51 9.31 19.82
N LYS A 448 13.55 9.26 20.75
CA LYS A 448 13.35 10.23 21.82
C LYS A 448 13.41 9.51 23.16
N VAL A 449 14.51 9.64 23.91
CA VAL A 449 14.67 8.97 25.24
C VAL A 449 14.47 9.94 26.42
N THR A 450 14.20 11.23 26.19
CA THR A 450 14.08 12.23 27.26
C THR A 450 12.64 12.67 27.53
N THR A 451 12.35 12.96 28.79
CA THR A 451 11.01 13.32 29.34
C THR A 451 10.64 14.80 29.14
N GLY A 452 11.21 15.49 28.15
CA GLY A 452 11.05 16.93 27.94
C GLY A 452 9.96 17.31 26.92
N VAL A 453 9.54 18.59 26.93
CA VAL A 453 8.55 19.21 26.02
C VAL A 453 9.08 19.48 24.60
N ASN A 454 10.34 19.15 24.32
CA ASN A 454 10.99 19.43 23.04
C ASN A 454 10.79 18.32 22.00
N GLN A 455 10.59 18.76 20.75
CA GLN A 455 9.94 18.01 19.70
C GLN A 455 10.92 17.65 18.56
N PRO A 456 11.48 16.43 18.50
CA PRO A 456 12.31 16.02 17.35
C PRO A 456 11.40 15.83 16.14
N TYR A 457 11.45 16.80 15.24
CA TYR A 457 10.76 16.77 13.95
C TYR A 457 11.72 16.27 12.86
N MET A 458 11.20 15.72 11.78
CA MET A 458 12.00 15.34 10.61
C MET A 458 11.55 16.10 9.37
N ALA A 459 12.49 16.68 8.62
CA ALA A 459 12.25 17.41 7.38
C ALA A 459 12.98 16.74 6.21
N ILE A 460 12.24 16.20 5.23
CA ILE A 460 12.80 15.41 4.12
C ILE A 460 12.43 16.04 2.77
N HIS A 461 13.45 16.29 1.95
CA HIS A 461 13.34 16.75 0.56
C HIS A 461 14.15 15.84 -0.36
N PRO A 462 13.51 14.82 -0.95
CA PRO A 462 14.20 13.80 -1.71
C PRO A 462 14.43 14.20 -3.18
N LYS A 463 15.56 13.76 -3.74
CA LYS A 463 15.88 13.75 -5.19
C LYS A 463 16.43 12.38 -5.62
N GLY A 464 15.84 11.30 -5.10
CA GLY A 464 16.31 9.92 -5.30
C GLY A 464 16.77 9.30 -3.99
N LEU A 465 15.87 9.16 -3.02
CA LEU A 465 16.15 8.68 -1.67
C LEU A 465 15.44 7.35 -1.40
N ILE A 466 16.19 6.38 -0.92
CA ILE A 466 15.65 5.17 -0.29
C ILE A 466 15.74 5.35 1.23
N PHE A 467 14.59 5.37 1.90
CA PHE A 467 14.47 5.50 3.35
C PHE A 467 13.71 4.29 3.90
N GLU A 468 14.44 3.27 4.34
CA GLU A 468 13.84 1.98 4.65
C GLU A 468 14.36 1.32 5.93
N ASP A 469 13.55 0.40 6.47
CA ASP A 469 13.92 -0.46 7.60
C ASP A 469 14.40 0.34 8.84
N CYS A 470 13.85 1.53 9.05
CA CYS A 470 14.20 2.44 10.13
C CYS A 470 13.14 2.48 11.23
N TYR A 471 13.59 2.80 12.44
CA TYR A 471 12.72 3.11 13.56
C TYR A 471 12.63 4.63 13.69
N ARG A 472 11.42 5.17 13.69
CA ARG A 472 11.16 6.60 13.62
C ARG A 472 10.23 7.02 14.73
N GLN A 473 10.80 7.48 15.83
CA GLN A 473 10.05 8.06 16.94
C GLN A 473 10.34 9.55 16.99
N GLY A 474 9.30 10.36 16.85
CA GLY A 474 9.42 11.80 16.86
C GLY A 474 8.06 12.47 16.96
N ASP A 475 8.10 13.79 16.82
CA ASP A 475 6.95 14.68 16.97
C ASP A 475 6.43 15.14 15.59
N GLY A 476 6.60 14.30 14.56
CA GLY A 476 6.11 14.53 13.20
C GLY A 476 7.19 14.42 12.13
N PHE A 477 6.75 14.02 10.93
CA PHE A 477 7.61 13.76 9.77
C PHE A 477 7.12 14.56 8.56
N GLY A 478 7.76 15.71 8.33
CA GLY A 478 7.47 16.62 7.23
C GLY A 478 8.27 16.33 5.98
N TYR A 479 7.58 16.32 4.85
CA TYR A 479 8.13 16.16 3.51
C TYR A 479 7.89 17.47 2.76
N ALA A 480 8.64 18.47 3.19
CA ALA A 480 8.41 19.86 2.84
C ALA A 480 8.59 20.12 1.34
N ALA A 481 7.97 21.21 0.88
CA ALA A 481 7.98 21.61 -0.53
C ALA A 481 9.11 22.57 -0.80
N THR A 482 9.89 22.28 -1.83
CA THR A 482 10.62 23.29 -2.56
C THR A 482 10.19 23.24 -4.02
N ILE A 483 10.55 24.27 -4.78
CA ILE A 483 10.10 24.42 -6.18
C ILE A 483 10.58 23.24 -7.05
N ASP A 484 11.78 22.69 -6.80
CA ASP A 484 12.40 21.62 -7.62
C ASP A 484 12.95 20.41 -6.82
N GLU A 485 12.79 20.31 -5.49
CA GLU A 485 13.58 19.35 -4.69
C GLU A 485 12.85 18.21 -3.99
N SER A 486 11.58 17.99 -4.29
CA SER A 486 10.84 16.86 -3.71
C SER A 486 10.32 15.95 -4.82
N ARG A 487 11.11 14.98 -5.24
CA ARG A 487 10.67 13.85 -6.08
C ARG A 487 11.37 12.62 -5.54
N ASP A 488 11.29 11.47 -6.19
CA ASP A 488 12.43 10.59 -5.99
C ASP A 488 12.40 9.67 -4.75
N LEU A 489 11.28 9.51 -4.04
CA LEU A 489 11.24 8.86 -2.70
C LEU A 489 10.70 7.44 -2.70
N TYR A 490 11.46 6.51 -2.12
CA TYR A 490 10.96 5.21 -1.66
C TYR A 490 11.16 5.08 -0.15
N GLU A 491 10.08 5.26 0.60
CA GLU A 491 10.02 5.11 2.05
C GLU A 491 9.31 3.80 2.39
N ALA A 492 10.03 2.83 2.97
CA ALA A 492 9.44 1.52 3.18
C ALA A 492 9.87 0.78 4.44
N ARG A 493 8.94 -0.03 4.99
CA ARG A 493 9.21 -0.92 6.14
C ARG A 493 9.75 -0.18 7.36
N ASN A 494 9.39 1.09 7.52
CA ASN A 494 9.72 1.87 8.70
C ASN A 494 8.66 1.63 9.77
N ILE A 495 9.08 1.68 11.04
CA ILE A 495 8.20 1.59 12.19
C ILE A 495 8.13 2.96 12.84
N THR A 496 6.93 3.52 12.95
CA THR A 496 6.63 4.77 13.64
C THR A 496 5.72 4.48 14.83
N PRO A 497 6.27 4.29 16.04
CA PRO A 497 5.47 4.17 17.25
C PRO A 497 5.07 5.55 17.77
N TYR A 498 4.04 5.58 18.64
CA TYR A 498 3.52 6.71 19.42
C TYR A 498 4.06 8.10 19.07
N ASP A 499 3.22 8.94 18.47
CA ASP A 499 3.54 10.35 18.16
C ASP A 499 3.03 11.28 19.28
N TYR A 500 3.93 12.08 19.85
CA TYR A 500 3.69 12.93 21.02
C TYR A 500 3.08 14.31 20.71
N THR A 501 2.72 14.59 19.45
CA THR A 501 2.22 15.92 19.07
C THR A 501 0.72 16.12 19.20
N ASN A 502 0.32 17.39 19.17
CA ASN A 502 -1.07 17.83 19.10
C ASN A 502 -1.75 17.30 17.82
N ASP A 503 -1.11 17.43 16.65
CA ASP A 503 -1.68 17.01 15.36
C ASP A 503 -1.31 15.56 14.95
N ARG A 504 -0.29 14.95 15.59
CA ARG A 504 0.21 13.57 15.40
C ARG A 504 0.55 13.21 13.95
N GLU A 505 1.03 14.15 13.14
CA GLU A 505 1.30 13.91 11.72
C GLU A 505 2.51 12.99 11.51
N VAL A 506 2.24 11.69 11.47
CA VAL A 506 3.25 10.65 11.23
C VAL A 506 3.85 10.70 9.83
N MET A 507 3.18 11.39 8.88
CA MET A 507 3.73 11.86 7.62
C MET A 507 2.88 13.02 7.12
N THR A 508 3.49 14.15 6.76
CA THR A 508 2.80 15.28 6.13
C THR A 508 3.63 15.87 4.99
N LEU A 509 2.96 16.38 3.96
CA LEU A 509 3.62 17.23 2.96
C LEU A 509 3.61 18.72 3.35
N ASP A 510 2.85 19.15 4.37
CA ASP A 510 2.67 20.56 4.80
C ASP A 510 2.23 21.57 3.73
N GLY A 511 1.90 21.11 2.52
CA GLY A 511 1.70 21.98 1.37
C GLY A 511 2.99 22.66 0.93
N GLY A 512 2.96 23.23 -0.26
CA GLY A 512 3.98 24.15 -0.75
C GLY A 512 3.43 25.55 -0.88
N SER A 513 4.09 26.40 -1.66
CA SER A 513 3.52 27.70 -2.07
C SER A 513 3.08 27.63 -3.52
N GLY A 514 2.26 28.58 -3.98
CA GLY A 514 2.00 28.75 -5.39
C GLY A 514 2.15 30.18 -5.85
N ALA A 515 2.42 30.32 -7.16
CA ALA A 515 2.68 31.59 -7.80
C ALA A 515 1.43 32.19 -8.43
N TYR A 516 0.56 31.33 -8.96
CA TYR A 516 -0.56 31.73 -9.79
C TYR A 516 -1.64 30.65 -9.80
N ALA A 517 -2.91 31.07 -9.85
CA ALA A 517 -4.03 30.21 -10.19
C ALA A 517 -5.07 31.04 -10.94
N GLY A 518 -5.37 30.69 -12.20
CA GLY A 518 -6.27 31.48 -13.04
C GLY A 518 -6.21 31.13 -14.52
N LYS A 519 -6.81 31.98 -15.34
CA LYS A 519 -6.89 31.82 -16.81
C LYS A 519 -5.59 32.17 -17.51
N ILE A 520 -5.34 31.54 -18.65
CA ILE A 520 -4.29 31.97 -19.58
C ILE A 520 -4.87 32.96 -20.63
N SER A 521 -4.01 33.78 -21.23
CA SER A 521 -4.37 34.63 -22.37
C SER A 521 -4.13 33.95 -23.71
N GLY A 522 -3.26 32.95 -23.76
CA GLY A 522 -3.03 32.11 -24.92
C GLY A 522 -1.83 31.18 -24.74
N ILE A 523 -1.59 30.33 -25.73
CA ILE A 523 -0.42 29.46 -25.83
C ILE A 523 0.12 29.49 -27.26
N ARG A 524 1.43 29.39 -27.40
CA ARG A 524 2.11 29.17 -28.68
C ARG A 524 3.27 28.21 -28.44
N ASN A 525 3.26 27.07 -29.12
CA ASN A 525 4.20 25.97 -28.89
C ASN A 525 4.18 25.57 -27.40
N ASN A 526 5.34 25.43 -26.78
CA ASN A 526 5.50 25.15 -25.34
C ASN A 526 5.51 26.43 -24.47
N THR A 527 4.98 27.56 -24.93
CA THR A 527 5.01 28.83 -24.18
C THR A 527 3.59 29.39 -23.98
N LEU A 528 3.17 29.51 -22.72
CA LEU A 528 1.90 30.09 -22.32
C LEU A 528 2.08 31.58 -21.98
N ALA A 529 1.03 32.36 -22.19
CA ALA A 529 0.94 33.76 -21.79
C ALA A 529 -0.07 33.94 -20.65
N LEU A 530 0.29 34.79 -19.68
CA LEU A 530 -0.60 35.21 -18.62
C LEU A 530 -1.37 36.48 -19.03
N PRO A 531 -2.58 36.72 -18.47
CA PRO A 531 -3.28 37.98 -18.65
C PRO A 531 -2.50 39.18 -18.08
N PRO A 532 -2.61 40.40 -18.66
CA PRO A 532 -1.86 41.59 -18.24
C PRO A 532 -2.00 42.02 -16.77
N ASN A 533 -3.03 41.54 -16.06
CA ASN A 533 -3.31 41.84 -14.65
C ASN A 533 -3.41 40.56 -13.79
N ALA A 534 -2.66 39.52 -14.15
CA ALA A 534 -2.64 38.26 -13.41
C ALA A 534 -2.23 38.50 -11.94
N ALA A 535 -3.10 38.11 -11.00
CA ALA A 535 -2.79 38.13 -9.58
C ALA A 535 -1.76 37.03 -9.27
N THR A 536 -0.52 37.43 -9.02
CA THR A 536 0.61 36.52 -8.82
C THR A 536 1.27 36.71 -7.44
N TYR A 537 1.98 35.69 -6.98
CA TYR A 537 2.72 35.69 -5.71
C TYR A 537 4.15 35.20 -5.92
N GLN A 538 5.12 35.87 -5.27
CA GLN A 538 6.55 35.59 -5.45
C GLN A 538 6.96 35.47 -6.93
N TRP A 539 6.49 36.41 -7.74
CA TRP A 539 6.60 36.34 -9.19
C TRP A 539 7.70 37.27 -9.70
N SER A 540 8.90 36.71 -9.84
CA SER A 540 10.03 37.33 -10.53
C SER A 540 10.57 36.37 -11.57
N ALA A 541 11.20 36.89 -12.62
CA ALA A 541 11.66 36.08 -13.75
C ALA A 541 12.49 34.86 -13.27
N ASN A 542 12.12 33.68 -13.76
CA ASN A 542 12.72 32.38 -13.45
C ASN A 542 12.71 31.94 -11.97
N LYS A 543 11.95 32.59 -11.08
CA LYS A 543 11.81 32.16 -9.68
C LYS A 543 11.20 30.75 -9.55
N TRP A 544 10.30 30.37 -10.46
CA TRP A 544 9.53 29.12 -10.45
C TRP A 544 10.07 28.05 -11.41
N VAL A 545 11.33 28.17 -11.86
CA VAL A 545 11.98 27.11 -12.66
C VAL A 545 12.03 25.80 -11.87
N GLY A 546 11.67 24.70 -12.51
CA GLY A 546 11.48 23.38 -11.89
C GLY A 546 10.13 23.21 -11.20
N GLY A 547 9.39 24.31 -10.97
CA GLY A 547 8.03 24.29 -10.47
C GLY A 547 7.04 23.70 -11.49
N GLY A 548 5.81 23.50 -11.03
CA GLY A 548 4.76 22.86 -11.79
C GLY A 548 3.74 23.80 -12.38
N LEU A 549 3.31 23.51 -13.60
CA LEU A 549 2.13 24.10 -14.23
C LEU A 549 1.08 23.00 -14.44
N PHE A 550 -0.04 23.13 -13.74
CA PHE A 550 -1.16 22.20 -13.78
C PHE A 550 -2.34 22.82 -14.52
N ILE A 551 -2.94 22.12 -15.48
CA ILE A 551 -4.22 22.53 -16.07
C ILE A 551 -5.35 21.90 -15.25
N LEU A 552 -5.99 22.70 -14.41
CA LEU A 552 -6.97 22.26 -13.41
C LEU A 552 -8.37 22.04 -13.99
N SER A 553 -8.79 22.88 -14.94
CA SER A 553 -10.09 22.78 -15.62
C SER A 553 -10.06 23.48 -16.98
N GLY A 554 -11.09 23.25 -17.81
CA GLY A 554 -11.17 23.71 -19.21
C GLY A 554 -10.45 22.76 -20.18
N LYS A 555 -10.12 23.27 -21.37
CA LYS A 555 -9.41 22.50 -22.40
C LYS A 555 -8.03 22.05 -21.91
N GLY A 556 -7.67 20.79 -22.15
CA GLY A 556 -6.40 20.20 -21.72
C GLY A 556 -6.32 19.84 -20.23
N ALA A 557 -7.42 19.90 -19.47
CA ALA A 557 -7.40 19.66 -18.03
C ALA A 557 -7.01 18.23 -17.62
N GLY A 558 -6.18 18.13 -16.58
CA GLY A 558 -5.53 16.89 -16.13
C GLY A 558 -4.12 16.72 -16.69
N GLN A 559 -3.62 17.66 -17.50
CA GLN A 559 -2.23 17.70 -17.94
C GLN A 559 -1.35 18.58 -17.03
N TYR A 560 -0.08 18.20 -16.93
CA TYR A 560 0.92 18.80 -16.07
C TYR A 560 2.25 18.98 -16.80
N ARG A 561 2.98 20.08 -16.55
CA ARG A 561 4.34 20.30 -17.08
C ARG A 561 5.27 20.94 -16.07
N ARG A 562 6.59 20.75 -16.24
CA ARG A 562 7.61 21.50 -15.48
C ARG A 562 7.93 22.81 -16.18
N ILE A 563 8.15 23.86 -15.39
CA ILE A 563 8.55 25.17 -15.90
C ILE A 563 10.05 25.18 -16.18
N LEU A 564 10.45 25.44 -17.43
CA LEU A 564 11.85 25.60 -17.81
C LEU A 564 12.35 27.03 -17.63
N ARG A 565 11.52 28.00 -17.99
CA ARG A 565 11.81 29.44 -17.90
C ARG A 565 10.50 30.21 -17.86
N HIS A 566 10.51 31.39 -17.25
CA HIS A 566 9.37 32.30 -17.30
C HIS A 566 9.80 33.76 -17.13
N THR A 567 9.06 34.66 -17.78
CA THR A 567 9.11 36.11 -17.53
C THR A 567 7.97 36.48 -16.57
N LEU A 568 7.60 37.77 -16.52
CA LEU A 568 6.45 38.22 -15.76
C LEU A 568 5.11 37.85 -16.43
N ASP A 569 5.12 37.60 -17.73
CA ASP A 569 3.93 37.45 -18.58
C ASP A 569 3.94 36.19 -19.45
N SER A 570 5.07 35.46 -19.52
CA SER A 570 5.20 34.25 -20.33
C SER A 570 5.86 33.12 -19.55
N ILE A 571 5.44 31.89 -19.82
CA ILE A 571 5.92 30.67 -19.15
C ILE A 571 6.24 29.64 -20.23
N THR A 572 7.49 29.21 -20.33
CA THR A 572 7.89 28.10 -21.20
C THR A 572 8.01 26.83 -20.37
N VAL A 573 7.32 25.80 -20.84
CA VAL A 573 7.31 24.46 -20.23
C VAL A 573 8.26 23.50 -20.93
N ASP A 574 8.59 22.41 -20.26
CA ASP A 574 9.52 21.38 -20.70
C ASP A 574 9.09 20.64 -21.96
N LEU A 575 7.79 20.41 -22.11
CA LEU A 575 7.21 19.67 -23.22
C LEU A 575 5.93 20.32 -23.74
N PRO A 576 5.57 20.16 -25.03
CA PRO A 576 4.26 20.57 -25.54
C PRO A 576 3.15 19.77 -24.85
N PHE A 577 1.94 20.33 -24.79
CA PHE A 577 0.75 19.62 -24.31
C PHE A 577 0.23 18.68 -25.40
N LEU A 578 -0.38 17.56 -25.01
CA LEU A 578 -1.11 16.67 -25.93
C LEU A 578 -2.36 17.37 -26.46
N VAL A 579 -3.04 18.12 -25.58
CA VAL A 579 -4.08 19.07 -25.95
C VAL A 579 -3.70 20.45 -25.42
N ASP A 580 -3.48 21.40 -26.32
CA ASP A 580 -3.16 22.77 -25.95
C ASP A 580 -4.29 23.40 -25.14
N PRO A 581 -4.00 23.99 -23.96
CA PRO A 581 -4.97 24.79 -23.23
C PRO A 581 -5.35 26.04 -24.02
N ASP A 582 -6.56 26.53 -23.79
CA ASP A 582 -7.07 27.78 -24.35
C ASP A 582 -7.54 28.76 -23.26
N THR A 583 -8.19 29.85 -23.65
CA THR A 583 -8.69 30.88 -22.71
C THR A 583 -9.84 30.40 -21.80
N SER A 584 -10.41 29.22 -22.05
CA SER A 584 -11.33 28.55 -21.12
C SER A 584 -10.60 27.85 -19.97
N SER A 585 -9.29 27.63 -20.13
CA SER A 585 -8.48 26.81 -19.22
C SER A 585 -8.10 27.56 -17.97
N ILE A 586 -8.18 26.88 -16.83
CA ILE A 586 -7.68 27.36 -15.54
C ILE A 586 -6.43 26.57 -15.19
N ILE A 587 -5.32 27.29 -14.99
CA ILE A 587 -4.04 26.69 -14.60
C ILE A 587 -3.70 27.00 -13.14
N SER A 588 -2.76 26.26 -12.57
CA SER A 588 -2.03 26.69 -11.38
C SER A 588 -0.54 26.46 -11.51
N ILE A 589 0.23 27.41 -10.97
CA ILE A 589 1.67 27.35 -10.83
C ILE A 589 2.01 27.12 -9.36
N THR A 590 2.62 25.98 -9.04
CA THR A 590 2.95 25.61 -7.65
C THR A 590 4.12 24.62 -7.59
N THR A 591 4.59 24.30 -6.40
CA THR A 591 5.61 23.26 -6.15
C THR A 591 5.10 21.89 -6.62
N VAL A 592 5.99 20.92 -6.87
CA VAL A 592 5.57 19.58 -7.29
C VAL A 592 6.33 18.50 -6.56
N ARG A 593 5.56 17.52 -6.08
CA ARG A 593 6.03 16.28 -5.49
C ARG A 593 5.64 15.10 -6.37
N LYS A 594 6.63 14.43 -6.97
CA LYS A 594 6.38 13.34 -7.93
C LYS A 594 7.04 12.06 -7.47
N ASN A 595 6.38 10.92 -7.74
CA ASN A 595 6.92 9.58 -7.48
C ASN A 595 7.32 9.40 -6.01
N LEU A 596 6.36 9.62 -5.10
CA LEU A 596 6.57 9.37 -3.67
C LEU A 596 5.92 8.04 -3.31
N TYR A 597 6.73 7.06 -2.90
CA TYR A 597 6.27 5.73 -2.53
C TYR A 597 6.42 5.52 -1.03
N TYR A 598 5.30 5.25 -0.37
CA TYR A 598 5.19 4.95 1.04
C TYR A 598 4.66 3.52 1.19
N VAL A 599 5.56 2.57 1.48
CA VAL A 599 5.30 1.14 1.26
C VAL A 599 5.56 0.31 2.52
N ASN A 600 4.57 -0.46 2.98
CA ASN A 600 4.72 -1.39 4.10
C ASN A 600 5.25 -0.74 5.40
N ASN A 601 5.00 0.56 5.62
CA ASN A 601 5.31 1.23 6.88
C ASN A 601 4.27 0.85 7.94
N GLU A 602 4.71 0.73 9.19
CA GLU A 602 3.88 0.34 10.32
C GLU A 602 3.81 1.49 11.34
N ILE A 603 2.59 1.83 11.74
CA ILE A 603 2.29 2.99 12.59
C ILE A 603 1.37 2.56 13.74
N PHE A 604 1.72 2.98 14.96
CA PHE A 604 0.93 2.74 16.17
C PHE A 604 0.71 4.05 16.91
N ASP A 605 -0.53 4.31 17.33
CA ASP A 605 -0.86 5.46 18.19
C ASP A 605 -0.41 6.81 17.60
N GLY A 606 -0.44 6.90 16.27
CA GLY A 606 -0.09 8.09 15.50
C GLY A 606 -1.31 8.86 15.00
N GLY A 607 -1.10 9.91 14.23
CA GLY A 607 -2.16 10.66 13.56
C GLY A 607 -2.23 10.31 12.08
N ALA A 608 -2.25 11.32 11.22
CA ALA A 608 -2.50 11.13 9.79
C ALA A 608 -1.24 10.87 8.98
N TYR A 609 -1.37 10.02 7.97
CA TYR A 609 -0.48 9.93 6.83
C TYR A 609 -1.08 10.81 5.71
N GLN A 610 -0.55 12.03 5.57
CA GLN A 610 -1.26 13.13 4.90
C GLN A 610 -0.51 13.71 3.69
N LEU A 611 -1.07 13.50 2.50
CA LEU A 611 -0.69 14.26 1.31
C LEU A 611 -1.39 15.63 1.33
N TYR A 612 -0.68 16.66 1.78
CA TYR A 612 -1.22 18.03 1.90
C TYR A 612 -0.98 18.89 0.64
N GLY A 613 -1.26 18.37 -0.55
CA GLY A 613 -1.21 19.10 -1.82
C GLY A 613 0.07 18.91 -2.62
N SER A 614 -0.02 19.22 -3.91
CA SER A 614 1.08 19.18 -4.89
C SER A 614 1.67 17.79 -5.14
N ALA A 615 0.95 16.71 -4.85
CA ALA A 615 1.40 15.33 -5.06
C ALA A 615 0.94 14.76 -6.40
N GLN A 616 1.84 14.09 -7.12
CA GLN A 616 1.60 13.49 -8.43
C GLN A 616 2.12 12.05 -8.46
N GLY A 617 1.23 11.09 -8.73
CA GLY A 617 1.61 9.68 -8.84
C GLY A 617 2.10 9.07 -7.52
N ALA A 618 1.68 9.61 -6.38
CA ALA A 618 2.06 9.10 -5.05
C ALA A 618 1.41 7.74 -4.78
N VAL A 619 2.12 6.86 -4.07
CA VAL A 619 1.67 5.53 -3.70
C VAL A 619 1.72 5.38 -2.19
N LEU A 620 0.60 4.99 -1.60
CA LEU A 620 0.48 4.54 -0.23
C LEU A 620 0.04 3.07 -0.29
N ALA A 621 0.98 2.16 -0.05
CA ALA A 621 0.75 0.74 -0.26
C ALA A 621 1.12 -0.09 0.97
N GLY A 622 0.25 -1.02 1.38
CA GLY A 622 0.57 -1.95 2.47
C GLY A 622 0.80 -1.29 3.83
N LEU A 623 0.38 -0.04 4.02
CA LEU A 623 0.52 0.66 5.30
C LEU A 623 -0.27 -0.09 6.37
N LYS A 624 0.34 -0.32 7.53
CA LYS A 624 -0.33 -0.89 8.71
C LYS A 624 -0.49 0.20 9.75
N MET A 625 -1.72 0.61 10.02
CA MET A 625 -2.02 1.74 10.90
C MET A 625 -2.96 1.30 12.01
N THR A 626 -2.50 1.29 13.26
CA THR A 626 -3.28 0.88 14.43
C THR A 626 -3.52 2.08 15.34
N ARG A 627 -4.79 2.35 15.70
CA ARG A 627 -5.18 3.51 16.55
C ARG A 627 -4.64 4.84 15.99
N CYS A 628 -4.90 5.10 14.71
CA CYS A 628 -4.40 6.28 14.02
C CYS A 628 -5.53 7.14 13.41
N SER A 629 -5.24 8.38 13.00
CA SER A 629 -6.22 9.18 12.23
C SER A 629 -6.47 8.62 10.82
N GLY A 630 -5.49 7.92 10.26
CA GLY A 630 -5.60 7.23 8.96
C GLY A 630 -4.90 7.98 7.83
N ILE A 631 -5.41 7.86 6.61
CA ILE A 631 -4.78 8.38 5.40
C ILE A 631 -5.57 9.57 4.88
N VAL A 632 -4.89 10.67 4.57
CA VAL A 632 -5.53 11.88 4.04
C VAL A 632 -4.87 12.29 2.72
N SER A 633 -5.64 12.34 1.64
CA SER A 633 -5.21 12.95 0.38
C SER A 633 -5.94 14.25 0.16
N ARG A 634 -5.28 15.37 0.47
CA ARG A 634 -5.85 16.71 0.45
C ARG A 634 -5.25 17.57 -0.67
N GLY A 635 -6.04 17.79 -1.71
CA GLY A 635 -5.84 18.91 -2.64
C GLY A 635 -6.42 20.18 -2.04
N SER A 636 -5.69 21.29 -2.04
CA SER A 636 -6.14 22.52 -1.39
C SER A 636 -5.61 23.79 -2.04
N PHE A 637 -6.36 24.89 -1.92
CA PHE A 637 -5.81 26.23 -2.10
C PHE A 637 -5.08 26.65 -0.83
N LEU A 638 -3.76 26.75 -0.92
CA LEU A 638 -2.86 27.03 0.21
C LEU A 638 -1.77 27.99 -0.25
N TYR A 639 -1.37 28.92 0.62
CA TYR A 639 -0.20 29.78 0.44
C TYR A 639 -0.08 30.37 -0.99
N HIS A 640 -1.19 30.93 -1.48
CA HIS A 640 -1.34 31.64 -2.76
C HIS A 640 -1.37 30.80 -4.05
N GLY A 641 -1.50 29.46 -3.97
CA GLY A 641 -1.80 28.64 -5.16
C GLY A 641 -2.72 27.46 -4.90
N LYS A 642 -3.22 26.88 -5.99
CA LYS A 642 -4.04 25.67 -5.97
C LYS A 642 -3.12 24.46 -6.10
N GLN A 643 -3.14 23.57 -5.10
CA GLN A 643 -2.15 22.51 -4.94
C GLN A 643 -2.81 21.15 -5.09
N PRO A 644 -2.86 20.61 -6.31
CA PRO A 644 -3.57 19.37 -6.58
C PRO A 644 -2.84 18.12 -6.08
N ASN A 645 -3.61 17.09 -5.73
CA ASN A 645 -3.15 15.70 -5.61
C ASN A 645 -3.74 14.88 -6.76
N TRP A 646 -2.92 14.42 -7.70
CA TRP A 646 -3.40 13.64 -8.85
C TRP A 646 -2.79 12.24 -8.88
N TYR A 647 -3.61 11.29 -9.31
CA TYR A 647 -3.22 9.91 -9.59
C TYR A 647 -2.57 9.21 -8.38
N VAL A 648 -3.22 9.36 -7.22
CA VAL A 648 -2.77 8.78 -5.96
C VAL A 648 -3.30 7.35 -5.84
N ASP A 649 -2.41 6.40 -5.57
CA ASP A 649 -2.77 5.01 -5.30
C ASP A 649 -2.77 4.76 -3.79
N ILE A 650 -3.90 4.35 -3.22
CA ILE A 650 -4.05 3.91 -1.83
C ILE A 650 -4.49 2.45 -1.86
N VAL A 651 -3.52 1.53 -1.77
CA VAL A 651 -3.74 0.12 -2.10
C VAL A 651 -3.22 -0.82 -1.03
N ASP A 652 -3.97 -1.90 -0.78
CA ASP A 652 -3.52 -3.00 0.07
C ASP A 652 -3.16 -2.57 1.53
N CYS A 653 -3.62 -1.42 2.00
CA CYS A 653 -3.38 -0.93 3.36
C CYS A 653 -4.31 -1.60 4.40
N GLU A 654 -3.89 -1.59 5.65
CA GLU A 654 -4.58 -2.19 6.78
C GLU A 654 -4.73 -1.19 7.93
N LEU A 655 -5.97 -0.85 8.27
CA LEU A 655 -6.34 0.11 9.33
C LEU A 655 -7.06 -0.66 10.44
N ARG A 656 -6.57 -0.59 11.68
CA ARG A 656 -7.05 -1.38 12.83
C ARG A 656 -7.31 -0.51 14.05
N GLU A 657 -8.24 -0.94 14.91
CA GLU A 657 -8.59 -0.22 16.14
C GLU A 657 -8.90 1.25 15.85
N GLY A 658 -9.78 1.48 14.87
CA GLY A 658 -10.04 2.79 14.29
C GLY A 658 -10.67 3.81 15.24
N ASN A 659 -11.23 3.41 16.38
CA ASN A 659 -11.58 4.35 17.44
C ASN A 659 -10.33 4.73 18.25
N TYR A 660 -9.80 5.93 17.99
CA TYR A 660 -8.64 6.47 18.69
C TYR A 660 -9.03 7.65 19.58
N SER A 661 -8.45 7.71 20.78
CA SER A 661 -8.64 8.82 21.73
C SER A 661 -7.33 9.56 21.94
N HIS A 662 -7.42 10.88 21.93
CA HIS A 662 -6.41 11.77 22.48
C HIS A 662 -6.51 11.82 24.03
N TRP A 663 -5.48 12.34 24.69
CA TRP A 663 -5.31 12.37 26.16
C TRP A 663 -6.49 13.00 26.94
N PHE A 664 -7.38 13.77 26.28
CA PHE A 664 -8.47 14.51 26.92
C PHE A 664 -9.89 13.95 26.65
N GLY A 665 -10.01 12.74 26.08
CA GLY A 665 -11.28 12.03 25.88
C GLY A 665 -11.93 12.23 24.51
N THR A 666 -13.19 11.81 24.37
CA THR A 666 -13.91 11.72 23.09
C THR A 666 -14.38 13.05 22.49
N GLY A 667 -14.28 14.15 23.26
CA GLY A 667 -14.61 15.50 22.78
C GLY A 667 -13.43 16.27 22.17
N ASP A 668 -12.26 15.66 22.09
CA ASP A 668 -11.07 16.26 21.49
C ASP A 668 -11.14 16.26 19.96
N ARG A 669 -10.64 17.32 19.32
CA ARG A 669 -10.56 17.45 17.85
C ARG A 669 -9.66 16.41 17.19
N HIS A 670 -8.79 15.77 17.98
CA HIS A 670 -7.88 14.68 17.57
C HIS A 670 -8.28 13.32 18.16
N SER A 671 -9.52 13.16 18.60
CA SER A 671 -10.14 11.87 18.87
C SER A 671 -11.16 11.57 17.76
N GLY A 672 -11.33 10.30 17.40
CA GLY A 672 -12.37 9.93 16.45
C GLY A 672 -12.14 8.59 15.79
N ASN A 673 -12.71 8.46 14.59
CA ASN A 673 -12.64 7.25 13.79
C ASN A 673 -11.61 7.41 12.67
N GLN A 674 -10.76 6.39 12.52
CA GLN A 674 -9.74 6.29 11.50
C GLN A 674 -10.37 6.28 10.10
N SER A 675 -9.74 6.93 9.13
CA SER A 675 -10.32 6.99 7.78
C SER A 675 -9.30 7.08 6.65
N ILE A 676 -9.73 6.66 5.47
CA ILE A 676 -9.14 7.09 4.20
C ILE A 676 -9.99 8.27 3.70
N THR A 677 -9.46 9.48 3.79
CA THR A 677 -10.17 10.72 3.45
C THR A 677 -9.57 11.38 2.21
N LEU A 678 -10.40 11.60 1.19
CA LEU A 678 -10.05 12.43 0.04
C LEU A 678 -10.65 13.83 0.21
N ILE A 679 -9.81 14.86 0.20
CA ILE A 679 -10.21 16.26 0.40
C ILE A 679 -9.88 17.04 -0.88
N GLY A 680 -10.84 17.83 -1.34
CA GLY A 680 -10.66 18.79 -2.43
C GLY A 680 -11.17 20.16 -2.02
N ASN A 681 -10.29 21.10 -1.73
CA ASN A 681 -10.63 22.47 -1.33
C ASN A 681 -10.00 23.49 -2.29
N GLY A 682 -10.70 24.56 -2.65
CA GLY A 682 -10.17 25.60 -3.53
C GLY A 682 -10.39 25.36 -5.04
N GLY A 683 -11.34 24.51 -5.40
CA GLY A 683 -11.89 24.46 -6.77
C GLY A 683 -11.75 23.17 -7.52
N SER A 684 -12.13 23.19 -8.80
CA SER A 684 -12.05 22.03 -9.68
C SER A 684 -10.62 21.48 -9.81
N GLY A 685 -10.50 20.16 -9.95
CA GLY A 685 -9.23 19.50 -10.23
C GLY A 685 -8.27 19.40 -9.05
N MET A 686 -8.74 19.54 -7.80
CA MET A 686 -7.87 19.47 -6.63
C MET A 686 -7.49 18.04 -6.25
N ASN A 687 -8.39 17.09 -6.42
CA ASN A 687 -8.08 15.68 -6.25
C ASN A 687 -8.66 14.91 -7.44
N ILE A 688 -7.81 14.35 -8.31
CA ILE A 688 -8.28 13.60 -9.49
C ILE A 688 -7.61 12.24 -9.61
N GLY A 689 -8.36 11.25 -10.06
CA GLY A 689 -7.80 9.95 -10.44
C GLY A 689 -7.27 9.12 -9.26
N THR A 690 -7.78 9.34 -8.04
CA THR A 690 -7.36 8.57 -6.86
C THR A 690 -7.97 7.18 -6.88
N LEU A 691 -7.15 6.17 -6.62
CA LEU A 691 -7.56 4.77 -6.45
C LEU A 691 -7.51 4.38 -4.97
N VAL A 692 -8.59 3.83 -4.45
CA VAL A 692 -8.68 3.25 -3.10
C VAL A 692 -9.08 1.80 -3.23
N ARG A 693 -8.11 0.88 -3.21
CA ARG A 693 -8.32 -0.51 -3.64
C ARG A 693 -7.73 -1.54 -2.68
N ARG A 694 -8.47 -2.63 -2.41
CA ARG A 694 -7.99 -3.79 -1.62
C ARG A 694 -7.51 -3.46 -0.20
N ASN A 695 -7.97 -2.36 0.38
CA ASN A 695 -7.65 -2.00 1.75
C ASN A 695 -8.52 -2.80 2.74
N LYS A 696 -7.99 -3.06 3.93
CA LYS A 696 -8.68 -3.70 5.05
C LYS A 696 -8.88 -2.67 6.16
N LEU A 697 -10.13 -2.35 6.47
CA LEU A 697 -10.52 -1.32 7.43
C LEU A 697 -11.33 -1.96 8.55
N TYR A 698 -10.78 -2.02 9.75
CA TYR A 698 -11.40 -2.63 10.93
C TYR A 698 -11.82 -1.59 11.96
N ASP A 699 -12.71 -1.99 12.86
CA ASP A 699 -12.99 -1.31 14.14
C ASP A 699 -13.25 0.20 13.99
N PHE A 700 -14.35 0.58 13.36
CA PHE A 700 -14.79 1.96 13.12
C PHE A 700 -14.02 2.72 12.03
N SER A 701 -13.13 2.04 11.30
CA SER A 701 -12.45 2.63 10.14
C SER A 701 -13.35 2.75 8.91
N TYR A 702 -13.23 3.83 8.13
CA TYR A 702 -14.11 4.08 6.97
C TYR A 702 -13.43 4.87 5.84
N ILE A 703 -14.10 4.99 4.69
CA ILE A 703 -13.63 5.74 3.52
C ILE A 703 -14.56 6.94 3.28
N ARG A 704 -14.01 8.11 2.94
CA ARG A 704 -14.84 9.26 2.56
C ARG A 704 -14.25 10.20 1.52
N THR A 705 -15.11 10.90 0.80
CA THR A 705 -14.78 12.15 0.09
C THR A 705 -15.34 13.36 0.83
N SER A 706 -14.51 14.39 0.98
CA SER A 706 -14.83 15.65 1.67
C SER A 706 -14.48 16.82 0.75
N PRO A 707 -15.34 17.15 -0.22
CA PRO A 707 -15.10 18.25 -1.13
C PRO A 707 -15.52 19.60 -0.49
N GLY A 708 -14.94 20.68 -0.98
CA GLY A 708 -15.41 22.04 -0.73
C GLY A 708 -16.65 22.38 -1.57
N VAL A 709 -17.02 23.67 -1.58
CA VAL A 709 -18.24 24.16 -2.23
C VAL A 709 -18.15 24.25 -3.77
N GLU A 710 -16.95 24.20 -4.34
CA GLU A 710 -16.73 24.38 -5.78
C GLU A 710 -16.82 23.05 -6.57
N PRO A 711 -17.57 22.99 -7.70
CA PRO A 711 -17.76 21.76 -8.47
C PRO A 711 -16.46 21.09 -8.96
N GLY A 712 -16.45 19.75 -8.99
CA GLY A 712 -15.34 18.96 -9.54
C GLY A 712 -14.04 19.04 -8.72
N ALA A 713 -14.13 19.41 -7.45
CA ALA A 713 -12.96 19.47 -6.57
C ALA A 713 -12.35 18.08 -6.30
N ILE A 714 -13.21 17.05 -6.31
CA ILE A 714 -12.80 15.64 -6.27
C ILE A 714 -13.41 14.97 -7.49
N ALA A 715 -12.59 14.36 -8.35
CA ALA A 715 -13.07 13.73 -9.58
C ALA A 715 -12.37 12.39 -9.87
N ASP A 716 -13.08 11.48 -10.54
CA ASP A 716 -12.51 10.23 -11.07
C ASP A 716 -11.88 9.31 -10.03
N VAL A 717 -12.61 9.10 -8.94
CA VAL A 717 -12.21 8.19 -7.87
C VAL A 717 -12.71 6.78 -8.16
N ILE A 718 -11.88 5.77 -7.86
CA ILE A 718 -12.31 4.38 -7.77
C ILE A 718 -12.14 3.90 -6.33
N ILE A 719 -13.20 3.35 -5.74
CA ILE A 719 -13.20 2.72 -4.42
C ILE A 719 -13.66 1.27 -4.60
N GLU A 720 -12.74 0.32 -4.56
CA GLU A 720 -13.07 -1.07 -4.89
C GLU A 720 -12.32 -2.14 -4.12
N ASN A 721 -12.93 -3.32 -3.99
CA ASN A 721 -12.30 -4.49 -3.35
C ASN A 721 -11.84 -4.25 -1.90
N ASN A 722 -12.32 -3.20 -1.23
CA ASN A 722 -11.97 -2.95 0.16
C ASN A 722 -12.82 -3.84 1.09
N ASN A 723 -12.24 -4.30 2.20
CA ASN A 723 -12.96 -5.01 3.24
C ASN A 723 -13.13 -4.07 4.45
N ILE A 724 -14.37 -3.77 4.82
CA ILE A 724 -14.69 -2.78 5.87
C ILE A 724 -15.57 -3.43 6.93
N THR A 725 -15.12 -3.39 8.19
CA THR A 725 -15.83 -4.01 9.33
C THR A 725 -16.16 -3.00 10.43
N THR A 726 -17.26 -3.23 11.16
CA THR A 726 -17.56 -2.54 12.43
C THR A 726 -17.56 -1.01 12.29
N ALA A 727 -18.30 -0.46 11.32
CA ALA A 727 -18.35 1.00 11.05
C ALA A 727 -19.79 1.52 10.93
N HIS A 728 -20.06 2.74 11.41
CA HIS A 728 -21.38 3.36 11.26
C HIS A 728 -21.73 3.52 9.77
N THR A 729 -20.91 4.27 9.02
CA THR A 729 -20.99 4.30 7.56
C THR A 729 -19.65 3.90 6.98
N ALA A 730 -19.62 2.87 6.13
CA ALA A 730 -18.38 2.34 5.56
C ALA A 730 -17.79 3.25 4.47
N ILE A 731 -18.62 3.80 3.57
CA ILE A 731 -18.20 4.73 2.52
C ILE A 731 -19.12 5.96 2.50
N GLN A 732 -18.55 7.16 2.59
CA GLN A 732 -19.28 8.43 2.52
C GLN A 732 -18.83 9.28 1.33
N ILE A 733 -19.73 9.65 0.42
CA ILE A 733 -19.40 10.44 -0.78
C ILE A 733 -20.13 11.78 -0.78
N GLY A 734 -19.37 12.86 -1.03
CA GLY A 734 -19.89 14.20 -1.29
C GLY A 734 -19.75 15.16 -0.11
N GLY A 735 -19.57 14.69 1.13
CA GLY A 735 -19.39 15.57 2.29
C GLY A 735 -20.49 16.63 2.40
N ALA A 736 -20.14 17.91 2.62
CA ALA A 736 -21.09 19.03 2.76
C ALA A 736 -21.45 19.75 1.44
N GLY A 737 -21.13 19.20 0.24
CA GLY A 737 -21.38 19.90 -1.04
C GLY A 737 -21.51 18.99 -2.29
N ASN A 738 -21.86 19.58 -3.44
CA ASN A 738 -22.17 18.85 -4.70
C ASN A 738 -20.94 18.70 -5.63
N SER A 739 -19.76 18.56 -5.04
CA SER A 739 -18.49 18.88 -5.69
C SER A 739 -17.59 17.68 -5.97
N THR A 740 -18.13 16.47 -5.77
CA THR A 740 -17.49 15.21 -6.14
C THR A 740 -18.06 14.71 -7.48
N SER A 741 -17.25 14.12 -8.35
CA SER A 741 -17.75 13.55 -9.61
C SER A 741 -17.00 12.31 -10.10
N ASN A 742 -17.67 11.53 -10.93
CA ASN A 742 -17.21 10.29 -11.55
C ASN A 742 -16.63 9.27 -10.56
N VAL A 743 -17.31 9.03 -9.43
CA VAL A 743 -16.88 8.05 -8.43
C VAL A 743 -17.44 6.66 -8.78
N LEU A 744 -16.56 5.68 -8.91
CA LEU A 744 -16.94 4.26 -9.02
C LEU A 744 -16.75 3.58 -7.66
N ILE A 745 -17.80 2.94 -7.16
CA ILE A 745 -17.76 2.07 -5.98
C ILE A 745 -18.08 0.65 -6.45
N HIS A 746 -17.11 -0.27 -6.34
CA HIS A 746 -17.20 -1.60 -6.98
C HIS A 746 -16.57 -2.72 -6.14
N ASN A 747 -17.27 -3.85 -6.02
CA ASN A 747 -16.86 -5.04 -5.28
C ASN A 747 -16.27 -4.78 -3.87
N ASN A 748 -16.76 -3.81 -3.09
CA ASN A 748 -16.35 -3.72 -1.68
C ASN A 748 -17.14 -4.70 -0.81
N HIS A 749 -16.51 -5.17 0.26
CA HIS A 749 -17.05 -6.13 1.20
C HIS A 749 -17.29 -5.47 2.56
N TYR A 750 -18.48 -5.70 3.12
CA TYR A 750 -18.95 -5.05 4.33
C TYR A 750 -19.40 -6.10 5.35
N SER A 751 -19.02 -5.94 6.61
CA SER A 751 -19.52 -6.79 7.70
C SER A 751 -19.71 -5.99 8.98
N ASP A 752 -20.82 -6.19 9.69
CA ASP A 752 -21.10 -5.51 10.97
C ASP A 752 -21.06 -3.98 10.86
N ILE A 753 -21.74 -3.40 9.88
CA ILE A 753 -21.79 -1.95 9.65
C ILE A 753 -23.21 -1.40 9.90
N GLU A 754 -23.47 -0.10 9.93
CA GLU A 754 -24.86 0.41 9.92
C GLU A 754 -25.32 0.82 8.52
N LYS A 755 -24.40 1.30 7.68
CA LYS A 755 -24.66 1.76 6.31
C LYS A 755 -23.45 1.53 5.41
N ALA A 756 -23.64 0.81 4.29
CA ALA A 756 -22.54 0.50 3.36
C ALA A 756 -22.05 1.75 2.64
N VAL A 757 -22.97 2.48 2.02
CA VAL A 757 -22.66 3.69 1.25
C VAL A 757 -23.63 4.79 1.61
N GLU A 758 -23.09 5.96 1.92
CA GLU A 758 -23.81 7.21 2.08
C GLU A 758 -23.42 8.19 0.99
N ILE A 759 -24.42 8.64 0.24
CA ILE A 759 -24.24 9.64 -0.80
C ILE A 759 -24.93 10.92 -0.34
N ASN A 760 -24.24 12.06 -0.45
CA ASN A 760 -24.84 13.37 -0.24
C ASN A 760 -26.06 13.53 -1.19
N PRO A 761 -27.26 13.87 -0.68
CA PRO A 761 -28.48 14.03 -1.50
C PRO A 761 -28.38 15.03 -2.65
N GLY A 762 -27.48 16.02 -2.57
CA GLY A 762 -27.26 17.00 -3.65
C GLY A 762 -26.36 16.50 -4.78
N LEU A 763 -25.75 15.31 -4.65
CA LEU A 763 -24.89 14.74 -5.67
C LEU A 763 -25.72 14.19 -6.85
N GLN A 764 -25.39 14.62 -8.07
CA GLN A 764 -26.08 14.18 -9.28
C GLN A 764 -25.87 12.69 -9.55
N ARG A 765 -26.93 11.94 -9.90
CA ARG A 765 -26.84 10.48 -10.11
C ARG A 765 -25.88 10.09 -11.22
N SER A 766 -25.68 10.93 -12.23
CA SER A 766 -24.73 10.70 -13.32
C SER A 766 -23.26 10.81 -12.90
N THR A 767 -22.96 11.33 -11.71
CA THR A 767 -21.60 11.58 -11.25
C THR A 767 -21.04 10.49 -10.35
N TYR A 768 -21.75 9.38 -10.19
CA TYR A 768 -21.25 8.22 -9.48
C TYR A 768 -21.94 6.94 -9.94
N LEU A 769 -21.27 5.81 -9.76
CA LEU A 769 -21.82 4.49 -9.99
C LEU A 769 -21.46 3.60 -8.80
N VAL A 770 -22.48 3.07 -8.14
CA VAL A 770 -22.32 2.05 -7.10
C VAL A 770 -22.72 0.73 -7.73
N MET A 771 -21.74 -0.14 -7.95
CA MET A 771 -21.87 -1.51 -8.45
C MET A 771 -21.80 -2.54 -7.33
N ASP A 772 -21.32 -2.13 -6.15
CA ASP A 772 -21.61 -2.87 -4.93
C ASP A 772 -23.11 -3.04 -4.87
N GLU A 773 -23.55 -4.28 -4.68
CA GLU A 773 -24.95 -4.48 -4.36
C GLU A 773 -25.25 -3.59 -3.14
N GLN A 774 -26.34 -2.81 -3.18
CA GLN A 774 -26.88 -2.17 -1.98
C GLN A 774 -27.46 -3.27 -1.08
N SER A 775 -26.60 -4.16 -0.60
CA SER A 775 -26.88 -5.22 0.34
C SER A 775 -26.77 -4.71 1.78
N TYR A 776 -27.02 -3.41 2.01
CA TYR A 776 -27.65 -3.01 3.26
C TYR A 776 -29.16 -3.04 3.07
N ARG A 777 -29.67 -4.28 3.23
CA ARG A 777 -31.06 -4.76 3.14
C ARG A 777 -31.62 -5.18 1.77
N ALA A 778 -30.85 -5.18 0.69
CA ALA A 778 -31.35 -5.69 -0.60
C ALA A 778 -30.32 -6.43 -1.45
N THR A 779 -29.62 -7.41 -0.89
CA THR A 779 -29.53 -8.69 -1.58
C THR A 779 -30.54 -9.58 -0.92
N ALA A 780 -31.58 -9.95 -1.65
CA ALA A 780 -32.01 -11.33 -1.54
C ALA A 780 -30.77 -12.17 -1.90
N GLU A 781 -29.92 -12.46 -0.92
CA GLU A 781 -29.80 -13.83 -0.45
C GLU A 781 -29.94 -14.85 -1.58
N SER A 782 -29.11 -14.77 -2.61
CA SER A 782 -28.99 -15.86 -3.56
C SER A 782 -28.22 -16.94 -2.81
N TYR A 783 -28.96 -17.81 -2.14
CA TYR A 783 -28.51 -19.11 -1.69
C TYR A 783 -28.83 -20.08 -2.82
N PRO A 784 -28.03 -20.14 -3.91
CA PRO A 784 -28.34 -20.99 -5.06
C PRO A 784 -28.54 -22.45 -4.65
N GLU A 785 -27.90 -22.88 -3.56
CA GLU A 785 -28.10 -24.17 -2.91
C GLU A 785 -29.56 -24.42 -2.48
N GLU A 786 -30.31 -23.40 -2.04
CA GLU A 786 -31.69 -23.56 -1.58
C GLU A 786 -32.63 -23.92 -2.73
N THR A 787 -32.34 -23.48 -3.96
CA THR A 787 -33.11 -23.87 -5.15
C THR A 787 -33.01 -25.37 -5.45
N LEU A 788 -31.92 -26.01 -4.99
CA LEU A 788 -31.69 -27.44 -5.08
C LEU A 788 -32.27 -28.20 -3.86
N GLY A 789 -32.83 -27.48 -2.88
CA GLY A 789 -33.27 -28.03 -1.60
C GLY A 789 -32.12 -28.39 -0.67
N TRP A 790 -30.98 -27.71 -0.81
CA TRP A 790 -29.81 -27.90 0.04
C TRP A 790 -29.75 -26.81 1.11
N PHE A 791 -29.46 -27.23 2.33
CA PHE A 791 -29.31 -26.32 3.48
C PHE A 791 -27.83 -26.21 3.82
N LEU A 792 -27.12 -25.24 3.24
CA LEU A 792 -25.69 -25.03 3.52
C LEU A 792 -25.51 -24.33 4.87
N GLY A 793 -24.85 -25.02 5.80
CA GLY A 793 -24.65 -24.56 7.16
C GLY A 793 -23.31 -24.99 7.71
N ALA A 794 -23.09 -24.83 9.01
CA ALA A 794 -21.92 -25.37 9.68
C ALA A 794 -22.29 -26.37 10.78
N GLN A 795 -21.43 -27.36 10.94
CA GLN A 795 -21.32 -28.17 12.14
C GLN A 795 -20.58 -27.31 13.17
N THR A 796 -21.20 -27.00 14.33
CA THR A 796 -20.60 -26.09 15.33
C THR A 796 -19.31 -26.60 15.96
N TYR A 797 -18.94 -27.86 15.75
CA TYR A 797 -17.65 -28.42 16.12
C TYR A 797 -16.50 -27.74 15.39
N THR A 798 -16.74 -27.22 14.18
CA THR A 798 -15.84 -26.27 13.47
C THR A 798 -15.39 -25.12 14.37
N PHE A 799 -16.25 -24.69 15.29
CA PHE A 799 -16.01 -23.61 16.24
C PHE A 799 -16.01 -24.11 17.69
N ASN A 800 -15.58 -25.36 17.94
CA ASN A 800 -15.62 -25.98 19.29
C ASN A 800 -14.75 -25.27 20.35
N LYS A 801 -13.88 -24.33 19.94
CA LYS A 801 -13.11 -23.47 20.84
C LYS A 801 -13.90 -22.28 21.36
N PHE A 802 -15.14 -22.12 20.91
CA PHE A 802 -16.02 -21.02 21.25
C PHE A 802 -17.38 -21.53 21.77
N PRO A 803 -18.05 -20.79 22.66
CA PRO A 803 -19.44 -21.04 23.02
C PRO A 803 -20.39 -21.06 21.81
N PHE A 804 -21.54 -21.71 21.94
CA PHE A 804 -22.52 -21.91 20.87
C PHE A 804 -22.95 -20.60 20.23
N PHE A 805 -23.31 -19.57 21.00
CA PHE A 805 -23.72 -18.29 20.39
C PHE A 805 -22.57 -17.51 19.77
N ASP A 806 -21.33 -17.78 20.14
CA ASP A 806 -20.15 -17.23 19.45
C ASP A 806 -19.92 -17.99 18.13
N ALA A 807 -20.14 -19.30 18.13
CA ALA A 807 -20.18 -20.11 16.92
C ALA A 807 -21.30 -19.65 15.98
N ILE A 808 -22.50 -19.33 16.47
CA ILE A 808 -23.60 -18.80 15.64
C ILE A 808 -23.20 -17.48 14.97
N ARG A 809 -22.54 -16.55 15.69
CA ARG A 809 -22.02 -15.32 15.08
C ARG A 809 -20.98 -15.62 13.99
N LYS A 810 -20.15 -16.64 14.20
CA LYS A 810 -19.18 -17.08 13.19
C LYS A 810 -19.84 -17.76 11.97
N VAL A 811 -20.91 -18.53 12.17
CA VAL A 811 -21.73 -19.11 11.09
C VAL A 811 -22.31 -17.99 10.23
N ASP A 812 -22.93 -17.01 10.86
CA ASP A 812 -23.49 -15.83 10.17
C ASP A 812 -22.40 -15.05 9.42
N SER A 813 -21.24 -14.80 10.06
CA SER A 813 -20.11 -14.12 9.38
C SER A 813 -19.53 -14.90 8.19
N CYS A 814 -19.75 -16.21 8.13
CA CYS A 814 -19.38 -17.05 6.99
C CYS A 814 -20.45 -17.04 5.87
N ASN A 815 -21.50 -16.22 6.00
CA ASN A 815 -22.66 -16.18 5.12
C ASN A 815 -23.38 -17.54 5.03
N LEU A 816 -23.57 -18.19 6.19
CA LEU A 816 -24.28 -19.45 6.34
C LEU A 816 -25.55 -19.25 7.18
N LYS A 817 -26.65 -19.89 6.77
CA LYS A 817 -27.97 -19.74 7.41
C LYS A 817 -28.38 -20.88 8.31
N TYR A 818 -27.71 -22.01 8.17
CA TYR A 818 -28.11 -23.25 8.83
C TYR A 818 -27.04 -23.70 9.80
N VAL A 819 -27.46 -24.35 10.86
CA VAL A 819 -26.54 -24.89 11.85
C VAL A 819 -26.89 -26.33 12.22
N GLU A 820 -25.85 -27.14 12.33
CA GLU A 820 -25.83 -28.44 12.98
C GLU A 820 -25.10 -28.27 14.31
N ALA A 821 -25.81 -28.36 15.43
CA ALA A 821 -25.20 -28.19 16.74
C ALA A 821 -24.66 -29.51 17.28
N TYR A 822 -23.42 -29.52 17.79
CA TYR A 822 -22.88 -30.70 18.47
C TYR A 822 -23.26 -30.74 19.97
N PRO A 823 -23.49 -31.93 20.54
CA PRO A 823 -23.93 -32.08 21.93
C PRO A 823 -22.85 -31.62 22.92
N GLY A 824 -23.25 -30.82 23.91
CA GLY A 824 -22.40 -30.43 25.03
C GLY A 824 -21.64 -29.11 24.84
N GLN A 825 -21.83 -28.39 23.73
CA GLN A 825 -21.22 -27.06 23.56
C GLN A 825 -21.79 -26.06 24.58
N PRO A 826 -20.96 -25.33 25.35
CA PRO A 826 -21.43 -24.28 26.25
C PRO A 826 -22.23 -23.22 25.50
N LEU A 827 -23.38 -22.78 26.01
CA LEU A 827 -24.27 -21.86 25.29
C LEU A 827 -23.62 -20.48 25.07
N GLY A 828 -23.10 -19.87 26.12
CA GLY A 828 -22.47 -18.53 26.06
C GLY A 828 -23.47 -17.39 25.86
N GLY A 829 -22.97 -16.18 25.61
CA GLY A 829 -23.81 -14.99 25.36
C GLY A 829 -24.75 -14.66 26.54
N GLY A 830 -24.30 -14.85 27.78
CA GLY A 830 -25.12 -14.64 28.98
C GLY A 830 -26.18 -15.71 29.24
N LEU A 831 -26.16 -16.84 28.51
CA LEU A 831 -27.01 -17.99 28.79
C LEU A 831 -26.17 -19.14 29.37
N GLU A 832 -26.49 -19.53 30.60
CA GLU A 832 -25.86 -20.68 31.27
C GLU A 832 -26.39 -22.01 30.74
N GLY A 833 -25.54 -23.04 30.81
CA GLY A 833 -25.82 -24.40 30.36
C GLY A 833 -25.14 -24.74 29.03
N ASN A 834 -25.40 -25.95 28.53
CA ASN A 834 -24.89 -26.45 27.27
C ASN A 834 -26.04 -26.73 26.30
N ILE A 835 -25.80 -26.61 25.00
CA ILE A 835 -26.73 -27.13 24.00
C ILE A 835 -26.65 -28.66 24.00
N ASP A 836 -27.67 -29.29 24.54
CA ASP A 836 -27.74 -30.75 24.70
C ASP A 836 -29.19 -31.22 24.73
N TYR A 837 -29.44 -32.47 24.35
CA TYR A 837 -30.80 -33.03 24.34
C TYR A 837 -31.42 -33.15 25.74
N LYS A 838 -30.59 -33.11 26.78
CA LYS A 838 -31.01 -33.09 28.20
C LYS A 838 -31.32 -31.69 28.73
N MET A 839 -31.15 -30.64 27.92
CA MET A 839 -31.39 -29.27 28.36
C MET A 839 -32.87 -29.00 28.69
N GLU A 840 -33.13 -28.12 29.66
CA GLU A 840 -34.48 -27.77 30.11
C GLU A 840 -35.34 -27.11 29.02
N ALA A 841 -36.64 -27.37 29.03
CA ALA A 841 -37.57 -26.84 28.04
C ALA A 841 -37.59 -25.31 27.96
N ALA A 842 -37.45 -24.60 29.09
CA ALA A 842 -37.39 -23.13 29.10
C ALA A 842 -36.15 -22.59 28.35
N LYS A 843 -35.01 -23.28 28.47
CA LYS A 843 -33.77 -22.91 27.76
C LYS A 843 -33.88 -23.18 26.26
N ARG A 844 -34.58 -24.24 25.85
CA ARG A 844 -34.86 -24.53 24.44
C ARG A 844 -35.56 -23.37 23.74
N VAL A 845 -36.59 -22.81 24.38
CA VAL A 845 -37.31 -21.63 23.86
C VAL A 845 -36.38 -20.43 23.70
N GLN A 846 -35.52 -20.16 24.69
CA GLN A 846 -34.56 -19.06 24.64
C GLN A 846 -33.53 -19.25 23.52
N VAL A 847 -33.05 -20.48 23.30
CA VAL A 847 -32.11 -20.79 22.22
C VAL A 847 -32.76 -20.59 20.86
N LEU A 848 -33.98 -21.11 20.65
CA LEU A 848 -34.71 -20.93 19.40
C LEU A 848 -35.01 -19.45 19.11
N GLN A 849 -35.35 -18.68 20.14
CA GLN A 849 -35.58 -17.25 20.01
C GLN A 849 -34.31 -16.50 19.57
N ARG A 850 -33.16 -16.79 20.20
CA ARG A 850 -31.89 -16.16 19.82
C ARG A 850 -31.38 -16.58 18.44
N LEU A 851 -31.61 -17.84 18.05
CA LEU A 851 -31.32 -18.31 16.69
C LEU A 851 -32.15 -17.56 15.66
N LYS A 852 -33.45 -17.37 15.94
CA LYS A 852 -34.35 -16.58 15.10
C LYS A 852 -33.91 -15.11 15.01
N GLU A 853 -33.49 -14.50 16.12
CA GLU A 853 -32.95 -13.14 16.15
C GLU A 853 -31.66 -13.01 15.33
N ALA A 854 -30.82 -14.05 15.32
CA ALA A 854 -29.60 -14.12 14.53
C ALA A 854 -29.84 -14.50 13.05
N GLY A 855 -31.08 -14.77 12.63
CA GLY A 855 -31.37 -15.21 11.26
C GLY A 855 -30.84 -16.62 10.91
N VAL A 856 -30.36 -17.40 11.90
CA VAL A 856 -29.78 -18.73 11.71
C VAL A 856 -30.76 -19.81 12.15
N THR A 857 -30.96 -20.84 11.32
CA THR A 857 -31.89 -21.95 11.59
C THR A 857 -31.15 -23.21 12.02
N LEU A 858 -31.48 -23.72 13.21
CA LEU A 858 -31.05 -25.05 13.66
C LEU A 858 -31.76 -26.13 12.84
N LYS A 859 -31.01 -26.87 12.03
CA LYS A 859 -31.52 -27.91 11.13
C LYS A 859 -31.18 -29.31 11.60
N ALA A 860 -29.99 -29.47 12.17
CA ALA A 860 -29.47 -30.76 12.59
C ALA A 860 -28.82 -30.70 13.97
N PHE A 861 -28.61 -31.87 14.57
CA PHE A 861 -27.95 -32.00 15.86
C PHE A 861 -27.15 -33.31 15.93
N GLY A 862 -25.89 -33.22 16.34
CA GLY A 862 -24.98 -34.34 16.47
C GLY A 862 -23.51 -33.97 16.20
N VAL A 863 -22.58 -34.92 16.19
CA VAL A 863 -22.80 -36.38 16.17
C VAL A 863 -23.14 -36.92 17.57
N VAL A 864 -24.36 -37.45 17.76
CA VAL A 864 -24.84 -37.93 19.06
C VAL A 864 -24.45 -39.38 19.35
N LYS A 865 -24.32 -39.68 20.65
CA LYS A 865 -24.18 -41.03 21.20
C LYS A 865 -25.15 -41.18 22.38
N CYS A 866 -26.00 -42.20 22.33
CA CYS A 866 -26.93 -42.55 23.41
C CYS A 866 -26.74 -44.02 23.82
N ASP A 867 -26.96 -44.32 25.10
CA ASP A 867 -26.61 -45.63 25.66
C ASP A 867 -27.79 -46.61 25.71
N ASN A 868 -29.03 -46.13 25.69
CA ASN A 868 -30.25 -46.94 25.80
C ASN A 868 -31.42 -46.34 25.00
N GLU A 869 -32.52 -47.10 24.88
CA GLU A 869 -33.72 -46.69 24.13
C GLU A 869 -34.42 -45.46 24.70
N ALA A 870 -34.35 -45.23 26.02
CA ALA A 870 -34.95 -44.06 26.66
C ALA A 870 -34.21 -42.77 26.30
N ASP A 871 -32.87 -42.79 26.28
CA ASP A 871 -32.06 -41.66 25.83
C ASP A 871 -32.35 -41.32 24.37
N TRP A 872 -32.48 -42.34 23.50
CA TRP A 872 -32.86 -42.13 22.10
C TRP A 872 -34.25 -41.50 22.00
N ARG A 873 -35.24 -41.97 22.75
CA ARG A 873 -36.58 -41.36 22.75
C ARG A 873 -36.54 -39.90 23.23
N GLN A 874 -35.79 -39.61 24.29
CA GLN A 874 -35.60 -38.24 24.80
C GLN A 874 -34.95 -37.34 23.74
N LEU A 875 -33.97 -37.84 23.00
CA LEU A 875 -33.35 -37.11 21.89
C LEU A 875 -34.40 -36.75 20.82
N PHE A 876 -35.26 -37.68 20.42
CA PHE A 876 -36.30 -37.41 19.42
C PHE A 876 -37.36 -36.41 19.93
N GLU A 877 -37.71 -36.45 21.21
CA GLU A 877 -38.56 -35.44 21.84
C GLU A 877 -37.90 -34.05 21.85
N PHE A 878 -36.60 -34.00 22.17
CA PHE A 878 -35.80 -32.78 22.04
C PHE A 878 -35.80 -32.26 20.61
N GLY A 879 -35.54 -33.12 19.63
CA GLY A 879 -35.54 -32.76 18.21
C GLY A 879 -36.85 -32.14 17.76
N LYS A 880 -37.96 -32.78 18.15
CA LYS A 880 -39.31 -32.26 17.88
C LYS A 880 -39.52 -30.88 18.51
N SER A 881 -39.07 -30.68 19.75
CA SER A 881 -39.19 -29.38 20.44
C SER A 881 -38.29 -28.27 19.87
N MET A 882 -37.19 -28.64 19.23
CA MET A 882 -36.20 -27.71 18.65
C MET A 882 -36.37 -27.50 17.14
N GLY A 883 -37.34 -28.17 16.50
CA GLY A 883 -37.54 -28.09 15.05
C GLY A 883 -36.45 -28.77 14.22
N ILE A 884 -35.68 -29.70 14.83
CA ILE A 884 -34.60 -30.44 14.15
C ILE A 884 -35.19 -31.40 13.11
N GLN A 885 -34.59 -31.42 11.93
CA GLN A 885 -35.03 -32.24 10.80
C GLN A 885 -34.22 -33.54 10.68
N THR A 886 -32.94 -33.50 11.06
CA THR A 886 -32.02 -34.64 10.97
C THR A 886 -31.11 -34.71 12.19
N PHE A 887 -30.97 -35.90 12.78
CA PHE A 887 -29.89 -36.17 13.73
C PHE A 887 -28.71 -36.82 13.01
N THR A 888 -27.49 -36.43 13.36
CA THR A 888 -26.28 -37.16 12.97
C THR A 888 -25.81 -38.02 14.14
N ALA A 889 -25.51 -39.29 13.91
CA ALA A 889 -25.19 -40.21 15.00
C ALA A 889 -24.28 -41.36 14.57
N GLU A 890 -23.63 -42.00 15.54
CA GLU A 890 -22.88 -43.24 15.32
C GLU A 890 -23.41 -44.36 16.25
N PRO A 891 -24.65 -44.85 16.05
CA PRO A 891 -25.33 -45.73 16.99
C PRO A 891 -24.72 -47.14 17.01
N ARG A 892 -24.87 -47.88 18.11
CA ARG A 892 -24.61 -49.34 18.10
C ARG A 892 -25.63 -50.03 17.20
N ARG A 893 -25.19 -51.04 16.42
CA ARG A 893 -26.02 -51.73 15.41
C ARG A 893 -27.36 -52.25 15.94
N GLN A 894 -27.40 -52.70 17.20
CA GLN A 894 -28.63 -53.20 17.84
C GLN A 894 -29.76 -52.16 17.91
N PHE A 895 -29.44 -50.86 17.93
CA PHE A 895 -30.43 -49.79 18.01
C PHE A 895 -30.99 -49.37 16.64
N ILE A 896 -30.41 -49.84 15.52
CA ILE A 896 -30.83 -49.43 14.17
C ILE A 896 -32.33 -49.70 13.91
N PRO A 897 -32.89 -50.89 14.23
CA PRO A 897 -34.32 -51.14 14.04
C PRO A 897 -35.20 -50.24 14.92
N PHE A 898 -34.74 -49.92 16.13
CA PHE A 898 -35.45 -49.03 17.05
C PHE A 898 -35.45 -47.58 16.54
N LEU A 899 -34.28 -47.08 16.13
CA LEU A 899 -34.12 -45.75 15.53
C LEU A 899 -34.94 -45.59 14.25
N SER A 900 -34.98 -46.62 13.40
CA SER A 900 -35.83 -46.68 12.21
C SER A 900 -37.31 -46.45 12.54
N LYS A 901 -37.83 -47.07 13.61
CA LYS A 901 -39.19 -46.83 14.10
C LYS A 901 -39.38 -45.41 14.63
N LEU A 902 -38.44 -44.89 15.43
CA LEU A 902 -38.51 -43.52 15.95
C LEU A 902 -38.50 -42.47 14.83
N CYS A 903 -37.70 -42.67 13.78
CA CYS A 903 -37.70 -41.82 12.60
C CYS A 903 -39.09 -41.74 11.94
N ASP A 904 -39.80 -42.87 11.84
CA ASP A 904 -41.15 -42.91 11.29
C ASP A 904 -42.20 -42.33 12.26
N GLU A 905 -42.03 -42.53 13.56
CA GLU A 905 -42.90 -42.01 14.62
C GLU A 905 -42.84 -40.48 14.70
N TYR A 906 -41.64 -39.92 14.79
CA TYR A 906 -41.41 -38.48 15.00
C TYR A 906 -41.28 -37.68 13.69
N LYS A 907 -41.15 -38.37 12.54
CA LYS A 907 -40.88 -37.76 11.22
C LYS A 907 -39.57 -36.98 11.14
N ILE A 908 -38.58 -37.36 11.97
CA ILE A 908 -37.21 -36.81 12.00
C ILE A 908 -36.25 -37.83 11.38
N ASN A 909 -35.30 -37.37 10.58
CA ASN A 909 -34.32 -38.23 9.93
C ASN A 909 -33.17 -38.61 10.88
N MET A 910 -32.56 -39.77 10.67
CA MET A 910 -31.34 -40.22 11.34
C MET A 910 -30.26 -40.51 10.29
N ALA A 911 -29.21 -39.70 10.29
CA ALA A 911 -28.08 -39.79 9.37
C ALA A 911 -26.87 -40.41 10.12
N ILE A 912 -26.52 -41.64 9.78
CA ILE A 912 -25.42 -42.37 10.41
C ILE A 912 -24.10 -41.81 9.87
N HIS A 913 -23.28 -41.27 10.77
CA HIS A 913 -22.00 -40.64 10.47
C HIS A 913 -20.87 -41.67 10.31
N ASN A 914 -20.01 -41.48 9.31
CA ASN A 914 -18.82 -42.28 9.09
C ASN A 914 -17.57 -41.58 9.62
N HIS A 915 -16.91 -42.13 10.64
CA HIS A 915 -15.54 -41.74 11.00
C HIS A 915 -14.51 -42.55 10.20
N ALA A 916 -13.26 -42.09 10.15
CA ALA A 916 -12.17 -42.81 9.49
C ALA A 916 -11.94 -44.21 10.08
N GLU A 917 -11.40 -45.13 9.29
CA GLU A 917 -11.05 -46.48 9.75
C GLU A 917 -10.11 -46.43 10.98
N PRO A 918 -10.28 -47.29 12.01
CA PRO A 918 -11.37 -48.25 12.20
C PRO A 918 -12.56 -47.61 12.93
N SER A 919 -13.73 -47.56 12.28
CA SER A 919 -15.01 -47.18 12.91
C SER A 919 -16.15 -48.08 12.40
N PRO A 920 -17.22 -48.37 13.17
CA PRO A 920 -18.25 -49.33 12.74
C PRO A 920 -18.90 -49.07 11.36
N TYR A 921 -18.86 -47.83 10.88
CA TYR A 921 -19.48 -47.36 9.63
C TYR A 921 -18.48 -46.69 8.66
N TRP A 922 -17.17 -46.93 8.81
CA TRP A 922 -16.12 -46.26 8.03
C TRP A 922 -16.24 -46.45 6.50
N HIS A 923 -16.88 -47.53 6.05
CA HIS A 923 -17.03 -47.90 4.63
C HIS A 923 -18.52 -47.95 4.21
N PRO A 924 -18.90 -47.46 3.01
CA PRO A 924 -20.30 -47.44 2.56
C PRO A 924 -20.99 -48.81 2.59
N ASP A 925 -20.27 -49.90 2.32
CA ASP A 925 -20.84 -51.27 2.34
C ASP A 925 -21.30 -51.67 3.76
N THR A 926 -20.58 -51.24 4.81
CA THR A 926 -20.98 -51.50 6.20
C THR A 926 -22.25 -50.75 6.59
N LEU A 927 -22.42 -49.55 6.03
CA LEU A 927 -23.61 -48.74 6.22
C LEU A 927 -24.82 -49.32 5.47
N LEU A 928 -24.66 -49.69 4.20
CA LEU A 928 -25.72 -50.32 3.40
C LEU A 928 -26.24 -51.62 4.06
N ALA A 929 -25.35 -52.41 4.66
CA ALA A 929 -25.72 -53.64 5.35
C ALA A 929 -26.69 -53.39 6.50
N VAL A 930 -26.46 -52.34 7.32
CA VAL A 930 -27.35 -52.01 8.45
C VAL A 930 -28.63 -51.28 8.03
N LEU A 931 -28.62 -50.59 6.89
CA LEU A 931 -29.78 -49.87 6.34
C LEU A 931 -30.77 -50.79 5.58
N LYS A 932 -30.41 -52.06 5.34
CA LYS A 932 -31.27 -53.01 4.62
C LYS A 932 -32.55 -53.27 5.40
N GLY A 933 -33.70 -53.06 4.75
CA GLY A 933 -35.03 -53.25 5.35
C GLY A 933 -35.47 -52.16 6.33
N GLN A 934 -34.67 -51.10 6.52
CA GLN A 934 -35.02 -49.99 7.40
C GLN A 934 -35.76 -48.86 6.65
N SER A 935 -36.39 -47.95 7.42
CA SER A 935 -37.07 -46.77 6.90
C SER A 935 -36.16 -45.95 5.98
N LYS A 936 -36.75 -45.24 5.00
CA LYS A 936 -36.01 -44.28 4.18
C LYS A 936 -35.55 -43.05 4.96
N ARG A 937 -36.04 -42.87 6.20
CA ARG A 937 -35.64 -41.77 7.10
C ARG A 937 -34.38 -42.08 7.92
N ILE A 938 -33.84 -43.29 7.82
CA ILE A 938 -32.52 -43.63 8.33
C ILE A 938 -31.57 -43.86 7.15
N GLY A 939 -30.41 -43.20 7.18
CA GLY A 939 -29.49 -43.12 6.04
C GLY A 939 -28.10 -42.66 6.46
N ALA A 940 -27.34 -42.07 5.53
CA ALA A 940 -25.97 -41.64 5.73
C ALA A 940 -25.87 -40.15 6.08
N CYS A 941 -25.03 -39.82 7.07
CA CYS A 941 -24.33 -38.56 7.14
C CYS A 941 -22.96 -38.78 6.49
N ALA A 942 -22.83 -38.40 5.22
CA ALA A 942 -21.63 -38.65 4.44
C ALA A 942 -20.55 -37.63 4.81
N ASP A 943 -19.58 -38.03 5.62
CA ASP A 943 -18.34 -37.29 5.82
C ASP A 943 -17.33 -37.70 4.74
N ILE A 944 -17.13 -36.80 3.78
CA ILE A 944 -16.27 -37.07 2.64
C ILE A 944 -14.78 -37.08 3.00
N GLY A 945 -14.35 -36.33 4.02
CA GLY A 945 -12.96 -36.29 4.45
C GLY A 945 -12.57 -37.56 5.20
N HIS A 946 -13.46 -38.13 5.99
CA HIS A 946 -13.20 -39.41 6.66
C HIS A 946 -13.04 -40.58 5.67
N TRP A 947 -13.74 -40.55 4.54
CA TRP A 947 -13.47 -41.48 3.43
C TRP A 947 -12.10 -41.26 2.80
N VAL A 948 -11.71 -40.00 2.54
CA VAL A 948 -10.36 -39.68 2.03
C VAL A 948 -9.26 -40.13 3.00
N ARG A 949 -9.43 -39.90 4.31
CA ARG A 949 -8.52 -40.37 5.39
C ARG A 949 -8.40 -41.89 5.41
N SER A 950 -9.44 -42.61 4.97
CA SER A 950 -9.49 -44.08 4.90
C SER A 950 -9.08 -44.64 3.52
N GLY A 951 -8.54 -43.80 2.63
CA GLY A 951 -8.10 -44.22 1.30
C GLY A 951 -9.25 -44.50 0.31
N LEU A 952 -10.48 -44.13 0.65
CA LEU A 952 -11.64 -44.29 -0.21
C LEU A 952 -11.85 -43.05 -1.08
N ASP A 953 -12.40 -43.26 -2.28
CA ASP A 953 -12.83 -42.16 -3.13
C ASP A 953 -14.25 -41.69 -2.73
N PRO A 954 -14.44 -40.42 -2.33
CA PRO A 954 -15.74 -39.95 -1.87
C PRO A 954 -16.83 -39.97 -2.94
N LEU A 955 -16.49 -39.79 -4.22
CA LEU A 955 -17.46 -39.84 -5.32
C LEU A 955 -18.02 -41.25 -5.47
N ASP A 956 -17.16 -42.26 -5.43
CA ASP A 956 -17.59 -43.66 -5.51
C ASP A 956 -18.39 -44.08 -4.27
N CYS A 957 -18.02 -43.57 -3.08
CA CYS A 957 -18.79 -43.78 -1.86
C CYS A 957 -20.21 -43.18 -1.96
N LEU A 958 -20.34 -41.95 -2.47
CA LEU A 958 -21.64 -41.33 -2.68
C LEU A 958 -22.48 -42.09 -3.71
N LYS A 959 -21.89 -42.51 -4.84
CA LYS A 959 -22.60 -43.32 -5.86
C LYS A 959 -23.15 -44.62 -5.27
N LYS A 960 -22.38 -45.30 -4.41
CA LYS A 960 -22.85 -46.52 -3.72
C LYS A 960 -24.03 -46.24 -2.78
N LEU A 961 -24.11 -45.04 -2.21
CA LEU A 961 -25.15 -44.62 -1.27
C LEU A 961 -26.33 -43.90 -1.93
N ASP A 962 -26.52 -44.04 -3.25
CA ASP A 962 -27.60 -43.39 -4.00
C ASP A 962 -28.98 -43.64 -3.34
N GLY A 963 -29.70 -42.55 -3.07
CA GLY A 963 -31.00 -42.57 -2.37
C GLY A 963 -30.94 -42.86 -0.87
N ARG A 964 -29.75 -42.95 -0.28
CA ARG A 964 -29.53 -43.14 1.18
C ARG A 964 -28.74 -42.02 1.85
N VAL A 965 -28.24 -41.02 1.12
CA VAL A 965 -27.58 -39.84 1.70
C VAL A 965 -28.62 -38.85 2.22
N LEU A 966 -28.58 -38.54 3.51
CA LEU A 966 -29.54 -37.63 4.17
C LEU A 966 -28.90 -36.30 4.61
N GLN A 967 -27.59 -36.31 4.83
CA GLN A 967 -26.79 -35.16 5.27
C GLN A 967 -25.34 -35.35 4.85
N LEU A 968 -24.58 -34.26 4.74
CA LEU A 968 -23.15 -34.29 4.50
C LEU A 968 -22.39 -33.51 5.57
N HIS A 969 -21.23 -34.02 5.95
CA HIS A 969 -20.14 -33.24 6.56
C HIS A 969 -19.11 -33.00 5.46
N LEU A 970 -19.11 -31.78 4.92
CA LEU A 970 -18.29 -31.41 3.78
C LEU A 970 -16.96 -30.82 4.26
N LYS A 971 -15.86 -31.45 3.82
CA LYS A 971 -14.49 -31.02 4.07
C LYS A 971 -13.59 -31.39 2.90
N ASP A 972 -12.59 -30.56 2.62
CA ASP A 972 -11.56 -30.84 1.64
C ASP A 972 -10.24 -31.07 2.37
N LEU A 973 -9.45 -32.06 1.96
CA LEU A 973 -8.24 -32.46 2.69
C LEU A 973 -6.98 -32.22 1.87
N ASN A 974 -5.87 -31.95 2.55
CA ASN A 974 -4.58 -31.72 1.90
C ASN A 974 -4.01 -32.96 1.18
N GLU A 975 -4.34 -34.18 1.62
CA GLU A 975 -3.82 -35.43 1.03
C GLU A 975 -4.71 -36.67 1.29
N LYS A 976 -4.50 -37.74 0.50
CA LYS A 976 -5.30 -38.99 0.55
C LYS A 976 -4.63 -40.06 1.42
N ASN A 977 -5.43 -40.98 1.95
CA ASN A 977 -4.95 -42.17 2.68
C ASN A 977 -4.03 -41.85 3.86
N ASN A 978 -4.28 -40.73 4.53
CA ASN A 978 -3.60 -40.36 5.76
C ASN A 978 -4.62 -39.93 6.82
N LYS A 979 -4.65 -40.62 7.96
CA LYS A 979 -5.54 -40.30 9.09
C LYS A 979 -5.22 -38.94 9.73
N LYS A 980 -4.02 -38.39 9.50
CA LYS A 980 -3.60 -37.06 9.96
C LYS A 980 -3.84 -35.94 8.94
N ALA A 981 -4.38 -36.24 7.76
CA ALA A 981 -4.71 -35.23 6.77
C ALA A 981 -5.68 -34.21 7.38
N HIS A 982 -5.32 -32.94 7.26
CA HIS A 982 -6.07 -31.82 7.82
C HIS A 982 -6.89 -31.12 6.75
N ASP A 983 -7.86 -30.36 7.21
CA ASP A 983 -8.79 -29.65 6.34
C ASP A 983 -8.11 -28.46 5.67
N VAL A 984 -8.47 -28.20 4.43
CA VAL A 984 -8.01 -27.07 3.60
C VAL A 984 -9.22 -26.42 2.93
N ILE A 985 -9.02 -25.19 2.43
CA ILE A 985 -10.05 -24.44 1.71
C ILE A 985 -10.62 -25.30 0.57
N TRP A 986 -11.94 -25.36 0.46
CA TRP A 986 -12.60 -26.21 -0.54
C TRP A 986 -12.16 -25.84 -1.96
N GLY A 987 -11.78 -26.86 -2.74
CA GLY A 987 -11.26 -26.70 -4.09
C GLY A 987 -9.73 -26.69 -4.16
N THR A 988 -9.04 -26.63 -3.02
CA THR A 988 -7.57 -26.69 -2.95
C THR A 988 -7.04 -28.08 -2.56
N GLY A 989 -7.92 -28.96 -2.09
CA GLY A 989 -7.57 -30.28 -1.61
C GLY A 989 -7.84 -31.41 -2.60
N VAL A 990 -7.81 -32.63 -2.07
CA VAL A 990 -7.88 -33.87 -2.84
C VAL A 990 -9.25 -34.58 -2.74
N SER A 991 -10.24 -33.98 -2.06
CA SER A 991 -11.56 -34.59 -1.86
C SER A 991 -12.48 -34.50 -3.08
N GLY A 992 -12.14 -33.66 -4.07
CA GLY A 992 -12.86 -33.59 -5.35
C GLY A 992 -14.22 -32.89 -5.28
N ILE A 993 -14.32 -31.78 -4.54
CA ILE A 993 -15.58 -31.05 -4.21
C ILE A 993 -16.50 -30.82 -5.42
N SER A 994 -15.97 -30.42 -6.58
CA SER A 994 -16.79 -30.21 -7.79
C SER A 994 -17.50 -31.49 -8.26
N SER A 995 -16.81 -32.64 -8.22
CA SER A 995 -17.40 -33.93 -8.59
C SER A 995 -18.47 -34.36 -7.59
N ILE A 996 -18.25 -34.07 -6.30
CA ILE A 996 -19.22 -34.32 -5.24
C ILE A 996 -20.51 -33.52 -5.45
N ILE A 997 -20.39 -32.22 -5.75
CA ILE A 997 -21.56 -31.37 -6.05
C ILE A 997 -22.36 -31.92 -7.24
N ASN A 998 -21.69 -32.34 -8.31
CA ASN A 998 -22.35 -32.91 -9.48
C ASN A 998 -23.06 -34.23 -9.17
N GLU A 999 -22.46 -35.07 -8.33
CA GLU A 999 -23.07 -36.32 -7.88
C GLU A 999 -24.30 -36.06 -7.01
N LEU A 1000 -24.24 -35.10 -6.09
CA LEU A 1000 -25.41 -34.70 -5.29
C LEU A 1000 -26.55 -34.17 -6.15
N LYS A 1001 -26.25 -33.39 -7.19
CA LYS A 1001 -27.23 -32.95 -8.20
C LYS A 1001 -27.84 -34.15 -8.93
N ARG A 1002 -27.03 -35.13 -9.35
CA ARG A 1002 -27.48 -36.37 -10.02
C ARG A 1002 -28.44 -37.16 -9.13
N GLN A 1003 -28.11 -37.33 -7.85
CA GLN A 1003 -28.93 -38.03 -6.86
C GLN A 1003 -30.18 -37.24 -6.45
N ARG A 1004 -30.31 -35.97 -6.88
CA ARG A 1004 -31.36 -35.03 -6.44
C ARG A 1004 -31.40 -34.93 -4.91
N PHE A 1005 -30.22 -34.89 -4.31
CA PHE A 1005 -30.05 -34.79 -2.87
C PHE A 1005 -30.85 -33.60 -2.31
N LYS A 1006 -31.46 -33.80 -1.14
CA LYS A 1006 -32.11 -32.74 -0.36
C LYS A 1006 -31.77 -32.95 1.10
N GLY A 1007 -31.13 -31.97 1.71
CA GLY A 1007 -30.65 -32.10 3.08
C GLY A 1007 -29.62 -31.06 3.42
N MET A 1008 -29.10 -31.17 4.64
CA MET A 1008 -28.07 -30.27 5.13
C MET A 1008 -26.70 -30.65 4.57
N ILE A 1009 -25.94 -29.64 4.19
CA ILE A 1009 -24.52 -29.73 3.87
C ILE A 1009 -23.82 -28.91 4.95
N SER A 1010 -23.23 -29.60 5.92
CA SER A 1010 -22.55 -28.95 7.05
C SER A 1010 -21.07 -28.78 6.71
N VAL A 1011 -20.60 -27.54 6.76
CA VAL A 1011 -19.17 -27.24 6.88
C VAL A 1011 -18.69 -27.85 8.19
N GLU A 1012 -17.78 -28.80 8.10
CA GLU A 1012 -17.03 -29.27 9.26
C GLU A 1012 -15.54 -29.04 8.97
N TYR A 1013 -15.00 -27.90 9.43
CA TYR A 1013 -13.65 -27.45 9.11
C TYR A 1013 -12.74 -27.60 10.33
N GLU A 1014 -12.01 -28.72 10.38
CA GLU A 1014 -11.23 -29.20 11.52
C GLU A 1014 -9.77 -28.73 11.50
N TYR A 1015 -9.52 -27.51 11.03
CA TYR A 1015 -8.21 -26.89 10.99
C TYR A 1015 -8.30 -25.40 11.36
N ASN A 1016 -7.16 -24.79 11.71
CA ASN A 1016 -7.07 -23.36 12.03
C ASN A 1016 -8.10 -22.89 13.08
N TRP A 1017 -8.31 -23.69 14.13
CA TRP A 1017 -9.45 -23.62 15.06
C TRP A 1017 -9.78 -22.25 15.68
N PHE A 1018 -8.80 -21.37 15.84
CA PHE A 1018 -9.02 -20.02 16.42
C PHE A 1018 -9.30 -18.95 15.36
N ASN A 1019 -9.00 -19.22 14.08
CA ASN A 1019 -9.09 -18.25 12.99
C ASN A 1019 -9.49 -18.90 11.65
N ASN A 1020 -10.43 -19.84 11.66
CA ASN A 1020 -10.90 -20.56 10.47
C ASN A 1020 -12.01 -19.86 9.69
N VAL A 1021 -12.56 -18.73 10.18
CA VAL A 1021 -13.61 -17.96 9.49
C VAL A 1021 -13.19 -17.52 8.07
N PRO A 1022 -11.99 -16.97 7.83
CA PRO A 1022 -11.55 -16.61 6.48
C PRO A 1022 -11.53 -17.82 5.52
N ASP A 1023 -10.99 -18.96 5.97
CA ASP A 1023 -10.90 -20.18 5.17
C ASP A 1023 -12.30 -20.71 4.78
N ILE A 1024 -13.27 -20.60 5.70
CA ILE A 1024 -14.66 -21.02 5.47
C ILE A 1024 -15.36 -20.07 4.50
N ILE A 1025 -15.15 -18.76 4.61
CA ILE A 1025 -15.70 -17.77 3.66
C ILE A 1025 -15.25 -18.10 2.23
N GLU A 1026 -13.95 -18.38 2.03
CA GLU A 1026 -13.42 -18.77 0.73
C GLU A 1026 -14.01 -20.09 0.24
N SER A 1027 -14.17 -21.07 1.13
CA SER A 1027 -14.78 -22.37 0.84
C SER A 1027 -16.25 -22.24 0.40
N VAL A 1028 -17.04 -21.44 1.10
CA VAL A 1028 -18.45 -21.17 0.80
C VAL A 1028 -18.60 -20.42 -0.53
N ALA A 1029 -17.73 -19.44 -0.79
CA ALA A 1029 -17.71 -18.74 -2.06
C ALA A 1029 -17.40 -19.70 -3.22
N TYR A 1030 -16.38 -20.55 -3.09
CA TYR A 1030 -16.05 -21.59 -4.07
C TYR A 1030 -17.24 -22.53 -4.33
N PHE A 1031 -17.90 -23.00 -3.26
CA PHE A 1031 -19.07 -23.87 -3.37
C PHE A 1031 -20.22 -23.22 -4.16
N ARG A 1032 -20.60 -21.98 -3.81
CA ARG A 1032 -21.69 -21.26 -4.47
C ARG A 1032 -21.34 -20.90 -5.92
N ASN A 1033 -20.08 -20.60 -6.22
CA ASN A 1033 -19.63 -20.35 -7.59
C ASN A 1033 -19.81 -21.59 -8.49
N LEU A 1034 -19.55 -22.80 -7.98
CA LEU A 1034 -19.82 -24.05 -8.70
C LEU A 1034 -21.31 -24.32 -8.95
N LEU A 1035 -22.20 -23.69 -8.17
CA LEU A 1035 -23.65 -23.78 -8.39
C LEU A 1035 -24.14 -22.78 -9.44
N ASN A 1036 -23.53 -21.59 -9.47
CA ASN A 1036 -23.91 -20.50 -10.38
C ASN A 1036 -23.27 -20.61 -11.77
N SER A 1037 -22.14 -21.31 -11.92
CA SER A 1037 -21.57 -21.63 -13.23
C SER A 1037 -22.55 -22.49 -14.01
N ARG A 1038 -23.25 -21.90 -14.99
CA ARG A 1038 -23.96 -22.67 -16.02
C ARG A 1038 -22.95 -23.62 -16.63
N THR A 1039 -23.15 -24.92 -16.46
CA THR A 1039 -22.41 -25.96 -17.17
C THR A 1039 -22.43 -25.63 -18.66
N ALA A 1040 -21.30 -25.13 -19.16
CA ALA A 1040 -20.92 -25.22 -20.56
C ALA A 1040 -20.71 -26.70 -20.86
N SER A 1041 -21.82 -27.40 -21.13
CA SER A 1041 -21.80 -28.74 -21.70
C SER A 1041 -23.04 -28.91 -22.58
N LYS A 1042 -22.92 -28.43 -23.82
CA LYS A 1042 -23.24 -29.17 -25.03
C LYS A 1042 -22.50 -28.55 -26.20
#